data_AF-A0A8J9VU13-F1
#
_entry.id   AF-A0A8J9VU13-F1
#
_cell.length_a   1.000
_cell.length_b   1.000
_cell.length_c   1.000
_cell.angle_alpha   90.00
_cell.angle_beta   90.00
_cell.angle_gamma   90.00
#
_symmetry.space_group_name_H-M   'P 1'
#
loop_
_entity.id
_entity.type
_entity.pdbx_description
1 polymer ?
#
loop_
_entity_poly.entity_id
_entity_poly.type
_entity_poly.pdbx_seq_one_letter_code
_entity_poly.pdbx_strand_id
1 'polypeptide(L)'
;MCRNQFVSVNYKDTQLSKTLSWLLRHGAVKEGLTISSEGYVSTLDILQHKTLRGKYNLADIERVVNNNSKKRFKLRLNVEKNVHEIKANQGHSIKKIEDKELISILEPKYKTIVHGTYLSNWNQIKIQGLSRMERKHIHFAKGTLSDPNVISGLRKDAQVFIYIDLEKALTEGLKFYESENGVILTEGDEQGYLRPEYFLKVTKNTAVSMMDSTSSPCPKKVHISGFPSYTQPQDLTKVFTQYGNVKVEKITKKFAVLAFSTEDEANEVIGNSGKVNIYGEFLTVKPFSGKIEPNTPKGEGRNREKSEHGTPKREFPKTKQKGGSIVEPNLINLSGDFYEQLDSVLSAVRLTQEEVTSLSRLYADLEVVLQQAWPGCIAIPFGSITTGLGVKTSDADCFIQVPGYYHHASANYVNKAKRILLRYPDKFDEILAIPRANTPIVKFFHVPTATNCDVTFKTLLGAQNSKLIAFFLHADPRLIPLAVMIKYWAKVHGFSGTGKLTNYALTMLIIFYLQQPPVSILPSVEWLQRDPANDVIVDSWNTGFMHEIDKLPKSTNTSSISELLGGFFQYYSTFNFDEYVVCPFLGYALKKDMFKDYNLLPEDMKRYRQNIQKRLVGPLKFTRSICIQDPFELCHNVASAINSRVSSEIIAYFKFAATAYDDEKLNNCKGLLKTILLQKPKLPKGKNNPEFRTVIFPHYIHNITNPDWKSVVRDVTISIFEDICKIKLTKVDEKPNPEAKKQKEKYTGVVTKAIWKRKQFSKLYNMMKITFTEKQRRITNEIMNVDKETFNIQIQLTLTFSNETKTAVASLKQLEADKEFETGNMYREFGKFFMSFMTGWFIVLLRPHLKKKENAEQSKEDNNVQNKESEVDLNVDVTVSDDASTSGSDDSKHKENNNTST
;
A
#
# COMPACT_ATOMS: atom_id res chain seq x y z
N MET A 1 9.71 -18.02 -1.25
CA MET A 1 10.88 -17.55 -2.04
C MET A 1 10.55 -17.66 -3.53
N CYS A 2 10.17 -16.57 -4.17
CA CYS A 2 10.31 -16.43 -5.61
C CYS A 2 11.63 -15.70 -5.84
N ARG A 3 12.65 -16.40 -6.36
CA ARG A 3 13.85 -15.78 -6.92
C ARG A 3 13.41 -15.00 -8.16
N ASN A 4 13.24 -13.69 -8.05
CA ASN A 4 13.30 -12.82 -9.22
C ASN A 4 14.76 -12.46 -9.45
N GLN A 5 15.46 -13.31 -10.21
CA GLN A 5 16.67 -12.89 -10.92
C GLN A 5 16.24 -11.85 -11.95
N PHE A 6 16.42 -10.57 -11.65
CA PHE A 6 16.50 -9.55 -12.69
C PHE A 6 17.93 -9.56 -13.24
N VAL A 7 18.19 -10.49 -14.15
CA VAL A 7 19.15 -10.20 -15.23
C VAL A 7 18.55 -8.99 -15.95
N SER A 8 19.34 -7.95 -16.24
CA SER A 8 18.85 -6.78 -16.98
C SER A 8 18.40 -7.23 -18.37
N VAL A 9 17.12 -7.59 -18.49
CA VAL A 9 16.55 -8.01 -19.76
C VAL A 9 16.40 -6.73 -20.58
N ASN A 10 17.29 -6.53 -21.56
CA ASN A 10 17.07 -5.54 -22.60
C ASN A 10 15.74 -5.88 -23.29
N TYR A 11 14.69 -5.15 -22.91
CA TYR A 11 13.32 -5.44 -23.30
C TYR A 11 13.16 -5.39 -24.83
N LYS A 12 13.92 -4.51 -25.51
CA LYS A 12 13.94 -4.40 -26.97
C LYS A 12 14.51 -5.66 -27.63
N ASP A 13 15.60 -6.21 -27.11
CA ASP A 13 16.25 -7.41 -27.67
C ASP A 13 15.41 -8.68 -27.45
N THR A 14 14.68 -8.75 -26.33
CA THR A 14 13.78 -9.87 -26.04
C THR A 14 12.57 -9.88 -26.97
N GLN A 15 11.99 -8.71 -27.26
CA GLN A 15 10.89 -8.56 -28.22
C GLN A 15 11.35 -8.87 -29.65
N LEU A 16 12.53 -8.40 -30.05
CA LEU A 16 13.13 -8.72 -31.35
C LEU A 16 13.37 -10.23 -31.50
N SER A 17 13.97 -10.88 -30.50
CA SER A 17 14.25 -12.32 -30.49
C SER A 17 12.98 -13.18 -30.59
N LYS A 18 11.89 -12.80 -29.91
CA LYS A 18 10.58 -13.49 -30.02
C LYS A 18 9.99 -13.33 -31.42
N THR A 19 10.03 -12.11 -31.96
CA THR A 19 9.49 -11.80 -33.29
C THR A 19 10.24 -12.55 -34.40
N LEU A 20 11.58 -12.55 -34.35
CA LEU A 20 12.43 -13.31 -35.29
C LEU A 20 12.18 -14.82 -35.19
N SER A 21 12.02 -15.36 -33.97
CA SER A 21 11.74 -16.79 -33.77
C SER A 21 10.43 -17.21 -34.45
N TRP A 22 9.38 -16.39 -34.33
CA TRP A 22 8.10 -16.71 -34.95
C TRP A 22 8.14 -16.55 -36.47
N LEU A 23 8.71 -15.46 -36.98
CA LEU A 23 8.82 -15.20 -38.42
C LEU A 23 9.60 -16.32 -39.12
N LEU A 24 10.79 -16.66 -38.64
CA LEU A 24 11.67 -17.61 -39.32
C LEU A 24 11.18 -19.07 -39.25
N ARG A 25 10.36 -19.43 -38.24
CA ARG A 25 9.90 -20.82 -38.03
C ARG A 25 8.51 -21.12 -38.59
N HIS A 26 7.65 -20.11 -38.61
CA HIS A 26 6.22 -20.27 -38.89
C HIS A 26 5.71 -19.20 -39.86
N GLY A 27 6.09 -17.94 -39.63
CA GLY A 27 5.44 -16.79 -40.25
C GLY A 27 5.93 -16.39 -41.64
N ALA A 28 7.15 -16.76 -42.05
CA ALA A 28 7.82 -16.17 -43.21
C ALA A 28 6.96 -16.20 -44.48
N VAL A 29 6.49 -17.38 -44.88
CA VAL A 29 5.67 -17.54 -46.09
C VAL A 29 4.30 -16.85 -45.95
N LYS A 30 3.68 -16.91 -44.76
CA LYS A 30 2.37 -16.30 -44.49
C LYS A 30 2.42 -14.78 -44.51
N GLU A 31 3.54 -14.20 -44.09
CA GLU A 31 3.77 -12.76 -44.02
C GLU A 31 4.44 -12.20 -45.28
N GLY A 32 4.55 -13.01 -46.35
CA GLY A 32 5.07 -12.56 -47.65
C GLY A 32 6.59 -12.40 -47.72
N LEU A 33 7.34 -13.00 -46.79
CA LEU A 33 8.81 -13.01 -46.82
C LEU A 33 9.30 -14.18 -47.69
N THR A 34 10.23 -13.88 -48.59
CA THR A 34 10.90 -14.91 -49.41
C THR A 34 11.91 -15.66 -48.54
N ILE A 35 11.68 -16.95 -48.36
CA ILE A 35 12.57 -17.86 -47.63
C ILE A 35 13.22 -18.83 -48.62
N SER A 36 14.53 -19.00 -48.52
CA SER A 36 15.26 -19.97 -49.35
C SER A 36 14.93 -21.41 -48.95
N SER A 37 15.26 -22.37 -49.81
CA SER A 37 15.17 -23.81 -49.52
C SER A 37 15.98 -24.22 -48.28
N GLU A 38 17.03 -23.47 -47.95
CA GLU A 38 17.87 -23.66 -46.76
C GLU A 38 17.36 -22.91 -45.50
N GLY A 39 16.21 -22.25 -45.59
CA GLY A 39 15.56 -21.55 -44.48
C GLY A 39 16.05 -20.12 -44.22
N TYR A 40 16.86 -19.54 -45.12
CA TYR A 40 17.40 -18.18 -44.97
C TYR A 40 16.44 -17.12 -45.52
N VAL A 41 16.35 -16.00 -44.80
CA VAL A 41 15.57 -14.81 -45.19
C VAL A 41 16.49 -13.58 -45.17
N SER A 42 16.34 -12.70 -46.15
CA SER A 42 17.05 -11.42 -46.24
C SER A 42 16.79 -10.55 -45.01
N THR A 43 17.84 -10.02 -44.38
CA THR A 43 17.68 -9.08 -43.26
C THR A 43 17.06 -7.77 -43.70
N LEU A 44 17.23 -7.36 -44.96
CA LEU A 44 16.56 -6.17 -45.50
C LEU A 44 15.05 -6.35 -45.54
N ASP A 45 14.57 -7.52 -45.98
CA ASP A 45 13.14 -7.82 -46.06
C ASP A 45 12.54 -7.93 -44.64
N ILE A 46 13.28 -8.52 -43.71
CA ILE A 46 12.90 -8.58 -42.28
C ILE A 46 12.79 -7.18 -41.68
N LEU A 47 13.75 -6.30 -41.95
CA LEU A 47 13.75 -4.93 -41.42
C LEU A 47 12.70 -4.04 -42.10
N GLN A 48 12.21 -4.40 -43.29
CA GLN A 48 11.09 -3.73 -43.94
C GLN A 48 9.71 -4.30 -43.56
N HIS A 49 9.67 -5.45 -42.89
CA HIS A 49 8.43 -6.08 -42.43
C HIS A 49 7.65 -5.18 -41.46
N LYS A 50 6.31 -5.14 -41.57
CA LYS A 50 5.40 -4.25 -40.81
C LYS A 50 5.61 -4.25 -39.29
N THR A 51 6.07 -5.37 -38.71
CA THR A 51 6.31 -5.48 -37.26
C THR A 51 7.67 -4.93 -36.81
N LEU A 52 8.64 -4.81 -37.71
CA LEU A 52 10.04 -4.47 -37.41
C LEU A 52 10.49 -3.14 -38.04
N ARG A 53 9.82 -2.68 -39.11
CA ARG A 53 10.14 -1.44 -39.83
C ARG A 53 10.15 -0.22 -38.92
N GLY A 54 11.26 0.53 -38.94
CA GLY A 54 11.46 1.74 -38.16
C GLY A 54 11.70 1.53 -36.66
N LYS A 55 11.71 0.27 -36.18
CA LYS A 55 11.90 -0.07 -34.76
C LYS A 55 13.26 -0.70 -34.46
N TYR A 56 13.86 -1.37 -35.45
CA TYR A 56 15.10 -2.12 -35.32
C TYR A 56 15.98 -1.88 -36.56
N ASN A 57 17.28 -2.09 -36.41
CA ASN A 57 18.26 -2.04 -37.50
C ASN A 57 19.10 -3.34 -37.58
N LEU A 58 20.03 -3.40 -38.53
CA LEU A 58 20.90 -4.57 -38.73
C LEU A 58 21.77 -4.87 -37.49
N ALA A 59 22.31 -3.83 -36.84
CA ALA A 59 23.12 -3.99 -35.63
C ALA A 59 22.31 -4.58 -34.46
N ASP A 60 21.00 -4.30 -34.38
CA ASP A 60 20.12 -4.94 -33.40
C ASP A 60 19.94 -6.45 -33.68
N ILE A 61 19.83 -6.84 -34.94
CA ILE A 61 19.75 -8.24 -35.35
C ILE A 61 21.06 -8.95 -35.01
N GLU A 62 22.21 -8.39 -35.38
CA GLU A 62 23.53 -8.93 -35.04
C GLU A 62 23.72 -9.09 -33.54
N ARG A 63 23.31 -8.08 -32.74
CA ARG A 63 23.36 -8.14 -31.28
C ARG A 63 22.48 -9.27 -30.73
N VAL A 64 21.26 -9.45 -31.25
CA VAL A 64 20.35 -10.53 -30.83
C VAL A 64 20.86 -11.91 -31.23
N VAL A 65 21.55 -12.03 -32.36
CA VAL A 65 22.18 -13.30 -32.79
C VAL A 65 23.36 -13.62 -31.87
N ASN A 66 24.25 -12.66 -31.61
CA ASN A 66 25.47 -12.84 -30.83
C ASN A 66 25.20 -13.08 -29.34
N ASN A 67 24.22 -12.39 -28.76
CA ASN A 67 23.89 -12.49 -27.33
C ASN A 67 22.85 -13.61 -27.02
N ASN A 68 22.51 -14.46 -28.00
CA ASN A 68 21.53 -15.53 -27.77
C ASN A 68 22.17 -16.75 -27.10
N SER A 69 21.96 -16.90 -25.79
CA SER A 69 22.43 -18.06 -25.01
C SER A 69 21.95 -19.43 -25.50
N LYS A 70 20.94 -19.48 -26.39
CA LYS A 70 20.40 -20.71 -26.98
C LYS A 70 20.81 -20.91 -28.45
N LYS A 71 21.71 -20.09 -28.99
CA LYS A 71 22.17 -20.12 -30.40
C LYS A 71 21.01 -20.36 -31.37
N ARG A 72 19.93 -19.57 -31.25
CA ARG A 72 18.66 -19.84 -31.97
C ARG A 72 18.68 -19.47 -33.45
N PHE A 73 19.62 -18.61 -33.83
CA PHE A 73 19.69 -18.00 -35.15
C PHE A 73 21.10 -18.15 -35.71
N LYS A 74 21.20 -18.18 -37.04
CA LYS A 74 22.47 -18.12 -37.77
C LYS A 74 22.36 -17.02 -38.81
N LEU A 75 23.34 -16.11 -38.78
CA LEU A 75 23.50 -15.03 -39.74
C LEU A 75 24.59 -15.42 -40.74
N ARG A 76 24.41 -15.13 -42.03
CA ARG A 76 25.44 -15.27 -43.06
C ARG A 76 25.42 -14.06 -43.99
N LEU A 77 26.54 -13.78 -44.64
CA LEU A 77 26.57 -12.84 -45.77
C LEU A 77 26.35 -13.64 -47.06
N ASN A 78 25.34 -13.27 -47.85
CA ASN A 78 25.17 -13.80 -49.19
C ASN A 78 26.07 -12.99 -50.14
N VAL A 79 27.18 -13.59 -50.58
CA VAL A 79 28.23 -12.92 -51.37
C VAL A 79 27.74 -12.48 -52.75
N GLU A 80 26.78 -13.21 -53.34
CA GLU A 80 26.23 -12.89 -54.68
C GLU A 80 25.25 -11.71 -54.62
N LYS A 81 24.51 -11.58 -53.52
CA LYS A 81 23.50 -10.51 -53.34
C LYS A 81 24.00 -9.33 -52.51
N ASN A 82 25.20 -9.45 -51.93
CA ASN A 82 25.79 -8.51 -50.99
C ASN A 82 24.84 -8.10 -49.83
N VAL A 83 24.06 -9.05 -49.32
CA VAL A 83 23.06 -8.83 -48.26
C VAL A 83 23.19 -9.89 -47.18
N HIS A 84 23.01 -9.48 -45.92
CA HIS A 84 22.95 -10.41 -44.79
C HIS A 84 21.65 -11.21 -44.82
N GLU A 85 21.75 -12.50 -44.54
CA GLU A 85 20.62 -13.40 -44.44
C GLU A 85 20.61 -14.08 -43.06
N ILE A 86 19.44 -14.23 -42.47
CA ILE A 86 19.24 -14.88 -41.18
C ILE A 86 18.32 -16.09 -41.31
N LYS A 87 18.65 -17.17 -40.61
CA LYS A 87 17.76 -18.34 -40.45
C LYS A 87 17.59 -18.73 -38.99
N ALA A 88 16.50 -19.44 -38.70
CA ALA A 88 16.37 -20.17 -37.45
C ALA A 88 17.15 -21.49 -37.55
N ASN A 89 17.80 -21.88 -36.45
CA ASN A 89 18.59 -23.11 -36.45
C ASN A 89 17.73 -24.39 -36.31
N GLN A 90 16.47 -24.25 -35.88
CA GLN A 90 15.55 -25.37 -35.68
C GLN A 90 14.08 -24.92 -35.69
N GLY A 91 13.17 -25.88 -35.87
CA GLY A 91 11.73 -25.76 -35.58
C GLY A 91 10.90 -25.21 -36.73
N HIS A 92 11.32 -25.43 -37.98
CA HIS A 92 10.55 -25.02 -39.15
C HIS A 92 9.27 -25.85 -39.26
N SER A 93 8.17 -25.16 -39.51
CA SER A 93 6.87 -25.77 -39.86
C SER A 93 6.49 -25.47 -41.32
N ILE A 94 7.43 -24.91 -42.08
CA ILE A 94 7.26 -24.46 -43.47
C ILE A 94 7.63 -25.64 -44.39
N LYS A 95 6.63 -26.20 -45.09
CA LYS A 95 6.76 -27.41 -45.94
C LYS A 95 7.81 -27.34 -47.06
N LYS A 96 8.29 -26.15 -47.43
CA LYS A 96 9.27 -25.91 -48.52
C LYS A 96 10.75 -26.00 -48.09
N ILE A 97 11.02 -26.20 -46.79
CA ILE A 97 12.39 -26.29 -46.28
C ILE A 97 12.75 -27.78 -46.18
N GLU A 98 13.77 -28.20 -46.91
CA GLU A 98 14.29 -29.58 -46.81
C GLU A 98 15.11 -29.69 -45.51
N ASP A 99 14.66 -30.51 -44.55
CA ASP A 99 15.45 -30.91 -43.37
C ASP A 99 16.56 -31.87 -43.81
N LYS A 100 17.53 -31.32 -44.55
CA LYS A 100 18.63 -32.07 -45.16
C LYS A 100 19.83 -32.00 -44.23
N GLU A 101 19.84 -32.83 -43.18
CA GLU A 101 21.04 -33.17 -42.35
C GLU A 101 20.63 -34.05 -41.14
N LEU A 102 19.83 -35.09 -41.37
CA LEU A 102 19.59 -36.13 -40.35
C LEU A 102 20.48 -37.34 -40.66
N ILE A 103 21.47 -37.60 -39.80
CA ILE A 103 22.36 -38.74 -39.93
C ILE A 103 21.69 -39.94 -39.25
N SER A 104 21.50 -41.04 -39.96
CA SER A 104 20.92 -42.26 -39.38
C SER A 104 21.87 -42.90 -38.38
N ILE A 105 21.34 -43.26 -37.20
CA ILE A 105 22.10 -43.95 -36.15
C ILE A 105 21.87 -45.44 -36.35
N LEU A 106 22.88 -46.13 -36.88
CA LEU A 106 22.82 -47.58 -37.17
C LEU A 106 23.41 -48.44 -36.04
N GLU A 107 24.21 -47.84 -35.17
CA GLU A 107 24.81 -48.50 -34.00
C GLU A 107 24.68 -47.60 -32.76
N PRO A 108 24.54 -48.15 -31.54
CA PRO A 108 24.33 -47.39 -30.31
C PRO A 108 25.61 -46.63 -29.92
N LYS A 109 25.87 -45.51 -30.58
CA LYS A 109 26.99 -44.60 -30.29
C LYS A 109 26.91 -43.97 -28.90
N TYR A 110 25.73 -43.99 -28.27
CA TYR A 110 25.44 -43.36 -26.98
C TYR A 110 24.90 -44.37 -25.98
N LYS A 111 25.55 -44.46 -24.82
CA LYS A 111 25.18 -45.38 -23.73
C LYS A 111 23.81 -45.06 -23.10
N THR A 112 23.32 -43.83 -23.20
CA THR A 112 21.97 -43.46 -22.73
C THR A 112 21.51 -42.13 -23.35
N ILE A 113 20.25 -42.08 -23.80
CA ILE A 113 19.57 -40.85 -24.25
C ILE A 113 18.36 -40.58 -23.35
N VAL A 114 17.99 -39.31 -23.18
CA VAL A 114 17.00 -38.89 -22.17
C VAL A 114 15.91 -37.98 -22.74
N HIS A 115 14.67 -38.21 -22.33
CA HIS A 115 13.52 -37.37 -22.59
C HIS A 115 13.02 -36.70 -21.31
N GLY A 116 12.82 -35.38 -21.32
CA GLY A 116 12.29 -34.62 -20.19
C GLY A 116 10.80 -34.27 -20.38
N THR A 117 9.97 -34.57 -19.37
CA THR A 117 8.53 -34.28 -19.36
C THR A 117 8.05 -33.79 -17.98
N TYR A 118 6.78 -33.39 -17.86
CA TYR A 118 6.16 -32.97 -16.60
C TYR A 118 5.52 -34.14 -15.85
N LEU A 119 5.40 -34.04 -14.52
CA LEU A 119 4.82 -35.11 -13.69
C LEU A 119 3.36 -35.41 -14.05
N SER A 120 2.60 -34.38 -14.46
CA SER A 120 1.21 -34.53 -14.92
C SER A 120 1.05 -35.50 -16.10
N ASN A 121 2.06 -35.57 -16.96
CA ASN A 121 2.03 -36.37 -18.19
C ASN A 121 2.52 -37.81 -17.96
N TRP A 122 3.20 -38.06 -16.82
CA TRP A 122 3.81 -39.36 -16.53
C TRP A 122 2.79 -40.49 -16.47
N ASN A 123 1.59 -40.25 -15.90
CA ASN A 123 0.56 -41.29 -15.78
C ASN A 123 0.12 -41.85 -17.14
N GLN A 124 0.04 -41.01 -18.17
CA GLN A 124 -0.24 -41.46 -19.53
C GLN A 124 0.99 -42.12 -20.16
N ILE A 125 2.16 -41.48 -20.07
CA ILE A 125 3.41 -41.96 -20.71
C ILE A 125 3.84 -43.33 -20.15
N LYS A 126 3.61 -43.61 -18.87
CA LYS A 126 3.89 -44.92 -18.26
C LYS A 126 3.08 -46.04 -18.89
N ILE A 127 1.87 -45.75 -19.37
CA ILE A 127 0.95 -46.74 -19.96
C ILE A 127 1.19 -46.86 -21.47
N GLN A 128 1.22 -45.74 -22.18
CA GLN A 128 1.22 -45.72 -23.66
C GLN A 128 2.60 -45.55 -24.30
N GLY A 129 3.63 -45.21 -23.51
CA GLY A 129 4.94 -44.82 -24.04
C GLY A 129 5.00 -43.34 -24.45
N LEU A 130 6.12 -42.94 -25.06
CA LEU A 130 6.30 -41.59 -25.60
C LEU A 130 5.67 -41.50 -26.98
N SER A 131 4.83 -40.50 -27.22
CA SER A 131 4.18 -40.28 -28.52
C SER A 131 4.82 -39.10 -29.25
N ARG A 132 4.98 -39.21 -30.58
CA ARG A 132 5.32 -38.06 -31.42
C ARG A 132 4.17 -37.02 -31.51
N MET A 133 2.94 -37.39 -31.12
CA MET A 133 1.74 -36.57 -31.25
C MET A 133 1.60 -36.08 -32.71
N GLU A 134 1.30 -34.79 -32.92
CA GLU A 134 1.24 -34.17 -34.25
C GLU A 134 2.63 -33.91 -34.88
N ARG A 135 3.73 -34.22 -34.18
CA ARG A 135 5.10 -33.97 -34.68
C ARG A 135 5.60 -35.14 -35.54
N LYS A 136 6.64 -34.86 -36.31
CA LYS A 136 7.34 -35.86 -37.12
C LYS A 136 8.20 -36.81 -36.26
N HIS A 137 8.84 -36.31 -35.20
CA HIS A 137 9.75 -37.10 -34.37
C HIS A 137 9.59 -36.83 -32.85
N ILE A 138 9.90 -37.84 -32.04
CA ILE A 138 10.16 -37.72 -30.59
C ILE A 138 11.62 -37.28 -30.41
N HIS A 139 11.87 -36.34 -29.50
CA HIS A 139 13.18 -35.71 -29.32
C HIS A 139 13.82 -36.13 -28.00
N PHE A 140 15.13 -36.41 -28.04
CA PHE A 140 15.94 -36.77 -26.87
C PHE A 140 17.23 -35.95 -26.82
N ALA A 141 17.72 -35.72 -25.61
CA ALA A 141 19.05 -35.20 -25.36
C ALA A 141 20.06 -36.34 -25.19
N LYS A 142 21.31 -36.07 -25.55
CA LYS A 142 22.44 -37.00 -25.39
C LYS A 142 22.92 -36.99 -23.94
N GLY A 143 23.12 -38.14 -23.29
CA GLY A 143 23.83 -38.23 -22.01
C GLY A 143 22.99 -38.17 -20.74
N THR A 144 23.66 -38.18 -19.58
CA THR A 144 23.06 -38.16 -18.23
C THR A 144 22.99 -36.72 -17.67
N LEU A 145 22.09 -36.48 -16.70
CA LEU A 145 21.89 -35.15 -16.07
C LEU A 145 23.16 -34.54 -15.42
N SER A 146 24.22 -35.33 -15.25
CA SER A 146 25.51 -34.99 -14.65
C SER A 146 26.56 -34.49 -15.64
N ASP A 147 26.30 -34.50 -16.94
CA ASP A 147 27.30 -34.17 -17.97
C ASP A 147 27.07 -32.72 -18.49
N PRO A 148 28.03 -31.78 -18.33
CA PRO A 148 27.83 -30.34 -18.57
C PRO A 148 27.40 -29.98 -20.01
N ASN A 149 27.68 -30.85 -20.97
CA ASN A 149 27.35 -30.64 -22.38
C ASN A 149 25.89 -31.01 -22.74
N VAL A 150 25.12 -31.59 -21.81
CA VAL A 150 23.79 -32.20 -22.05
C VAL A 150 22.62 -31.20 -21.95
N ILE A 151 22.89 -29.95 -21.59
CA ILE A 151 21.85 -28.94 -21.33
C ILE A 151 21.17 -28.44 -22.62
N SER A 152 21.75 -28.72 -23.80
CA SER A 152 21.18 -28.34 -25.09
C SER A 152 20.09 -29.33 -25.54
N GLY A 153 18.85 -29.13 -25.11
CA GLY A 153 17.67 -29.80 -25.67
C GLY A 153 16.56 -30.16 -24.68
N LEU A 154 16.88 -30.29 -23.39
CA LEU A 154 15.89 -30.57 -22.34
C LEU A 154 15.20 -29.28 -21.87
N ARG A 155 13.90 -29.39 -21.54
CA ARG A 155 13.18 -28.29 -20.88
C ARG A 155 13.69 -28.12 -19.45
N LYS A 156 14.02 -26.88 -19.04
CA LYS A 156 14.61 -26.56 -17.72
C LYS A 156 13.70 -26.88 -16.53
N ASP A 157 12.40 -27.01 -16.78
CA ASP A 157 11.33 -27.27 -15.84
C ASP A 157 10.76 -28.70 -15.95
N ALA A 158 11.44 -29.59 -16.69
CA ALA A 158 11.07 -31.00 -16.71
C ALA A 158 11.18 -31.61 -15.30
N GLN A 159 10.11 -32.31 -14.90
CA GLN A 159 9.95 -32.93 -13.58
C GLN A 159 10.17 -34.44 -13.61
N VAL A 160 10.17 -35.04 -14.80
CA VAL A 160 10.37 -36.47 -15.02
C VAL A 160 11.34 -36.65 -16.18
N PHE A 161 12.35 -37.48 -15.98
CA PHE A 161 13.35 -37.83 -16.98
C PHE A 161 13.26 -39.31 -17.29
N ILE A 162 13.03 -39.63 -18.57
CA ILE A 162 12.86 -40.99 -19.08
C ILE A 162 14.12 -41.32 -19.87
N TYR A 163 14.90 -42.28 -19.38
CA TYR A 163 16.11 -42.76 -20.02
C TYR A 163 15.75 -43.93 -20.93
N ILE A 164 16.22 -43.90 -22.18
CA ILE A 164 15.91 -44.90 -23.19
C ILE A 164 17.07 -45.87 -23.37
N ASP A 165 16.73 -47.16 -23.48
CA ASP A 165 17.62 -48.22 -23.91
C ASP A 165 17.73 -48.19 -25.44
N LEU A 166 18.73 -47.46 -25.93
CA LEU A 166 18.93 -47.25 -27.37
C LEU A 166 19.39 -48.53 -28.08
N GLU A 167 20.19 -49.36 -27.40
CA GLU A 167 20.70 -50.62 -27.96
C GLU A 167 19.54 -51.57 -28.24
N LYS A 168 18.69 -51.81 -27.22
CA LYS A 168 17.50 -52.64 -27.36
C LYS A 168 16.55 -52.12 -28.45
N ALA A 169 16.30 -50.80 -28.49
CA ALA A 169 15.41 -50.20 -29.48
C ALA A 169 15.91 -50.35 -30.92
N LEU A 170 17.23 -50.23 -31.15
CA LEU A 170 17.84 -50.42 -32.46
C LEU A 170 17.81 -51.90 -32.88
N THR A 171 18.11 -52.84 -31.97
CA THR A 171 18.07 -54.28 -32.26
C THR A 171 16.66 -54.77 -32.62
N GLU A 172 15.62 -54.17 -32.04
CA GLU A 172 14.22 -54.47 -32.34
C GLU A 172 13.66 -53.67 -33.55
N GLY A 173 14.51 -52.94 -34.26
CA GLY A 173 14.19 -52.36 -35.58
C GLY A 173 13.67 -50.92 -35.57
N LEU A 174 13.68 -50.21 -34.44
CA LEU A 174 13.31 -48.79 -34.39
C LEU A 174 14.42 -47.91 -34.96
N LYS A 175 14.04 -46.92 -35.76
CA LYS A 175 15.00 -46.01 -36.41
C LYS A 175 15.25 -44.77 -35.57
N PHE A 176 16.53 -44.44 -35.38
CA PHE A 176 16.97 -43.21 -34.73
C PHE A 176 17.85 -42.38 -35.66
N TYR A 177 17.79 -41.06 -35.47
CA TYR A 177 18.51 -40.07 -36.26
C TYR A 177 19.18 -39.04 -35.35
N GLU A 178 20.27 -38.46 -35.81
CA GLU A 178 20.97 -37.35 -35.16
C GLU A 178 20.92 -36.10 -36.05
N SER A 179 20.48 -34.98 -35.48
CA SER A 179 20.56 -33.66 -36.14
C SER A 179 21.94 -33.01 -35.96
N GLU A 180 22.32 -32.07 -36.83
CA GLU A 180 23.60 -31.31 -36.73
C GLU A 180 23.91 -30.71 -35.34
N ASN A 181 22.88 -30.27 -34.61
CA ASN A 181 23.04 -29.65 -33.30
C ASN A 181 22.97 -30.65 -32.14
N GLY A 182 23.08 -31.95 -32.44
CA GLY A 182 23.24 -33.02 -31.47
C GLY A 182 21.97 -33.44 -30.72
N VAL A 183 20.77 -33.18 -31.27
CA VAL A 183 19.52 -33.76 -30.77
C VAL A 183 19.28 -35.12 -31.42
N ILE A 184 18.83 -36.09 -30.63
CA ILE A 184 18.48 -37.44 -31.10
C ILE A 184 16.98 -37.52 -31.36
N LEU A 185 16.59 -38.16 -32.46
CA LEU A 185 15.23 -38.17 -32.99
C LEU A 185 14.79 -39.59 -33.35
N THR A 186 13.53 -39.93 -33.12
CA THR A 186 12.90 -41.15 -33.66
C THR A 186 11.47 -40.88 -34.10
N GLU A 187 11.00 -41.60 -35.10
CA GLU A 187 9.58 -41.58 -35.51
C GLU A 187 8.70 -42.42 -34.58
N GLY A 188 9.30 -43.29 -33.74
CA GLY A 188 8.59 -44.31 -32.98
C GLY A 188 8.28 -45.54 -33.83
N ASP A 189 7.40 -46.41 -33.31
CA ASP A 189 6.83 -47.55 -34.03
C ASP A 189 5.88 -47.09 -35.14
N GLU A 190 5.25 -48.05 -35.83
CA GLU A 190 4.29 -47.78 -36.92
C GLU A 190 3.12 -46.88 -36.49
N GLN A 191 2.81 -46.85 -35.19
CA GLN A 191 1.77 -46.01 -34.59
C GLN A 191 2.32 -44.67 -34.06
N GLY A 192 3.63 -44.43 -34.15
CA GLY A 192 4.30 -43.19 -33.73
C GLY A 192 4.65 -43.13 -32.24
N TYR A 193 4.79 -44.30 -31.59
CA TYR A 193 5.10 -44.43 -30.17
C TYR A 193 6.46 -45.06 -29.94
N LEU A 194 7.16 -44.60 -28.91
CA LEU A 194 8.26 -45.34 -28.30
C LEU A 194 7.73 -45.99 -27.02
N ARG A 195 7.54 -47.31 -27.07
CA ARG A 195 6.87 -48.09 -26.02
C ARG A 195 7.66 -48.10 -24.70
N PRO A 196 6.98 -48.27 -23.54
CA PRO A 196 7.66 -48.28 -22.23
C PRO A 196 8.71 -49.38 -22.04
N GLU A 197 8.65 -50.45 -22.83
CA GLU A 197 9.62 -51.56 -22.81
C GLU A 197 11.05 -51.17 -23.23
N TYR A 198 11.19 -49.99 -23.85
CA TYR A 198 12.48 -49.36 -24.18
C TYR A 198 12.93 -48.36 -23.12
N PHE A 199 12.19 -48.20 -22.00
CA PHE A 199 12.58 -47.27 -20.93
C PHE A 199 13.55 -47.99 -19.97
N LEU A 200 14.81 -47.59 -20.00
CA LEU A 200 15.85 -48.12 -19.12
C LEU A 200 15.60 -47.76 -17.65
N LYS A 201 15.25 -46.49 -17.40
CA LYS A 201 14.81 -46.02 -16.08
C LYS A 201 14.05 -44.71 -16.20
N VAL A 202 13.19 -44.43 -15.22
CA VAL A 202 12.50 -43.15 -15.11
C VAL A 202 12.80 -42.54 -13.76
N THR A 203 13.39 -41.34 -13.77
CA THR A 203 13.65 -40.59 -12.55
C THR A 203 12.72 -39.40 -12.48
N LYS A 204 12.14 -39.16 -11.31
CA LYS A 204 11.53 -37.87 -11.02
C LYS A 204 12.65 -36.91 -10.65
N ASN A 205 12.48 -35.64 -10.98
CA ASN A 205 13.29 -34.58 -10.43
C ASN A 205 12.94 -34.46 -8.94
N THR A 206 13.58 -35.28 -8.11
CA THR A 206 13.39 -35.33 -6.66
C THR A 206 14.12 -34.17 -6.00
N ALA A 207 13.63 -32.97 -6.25
CA ALA A 207 13.27 -32.09 -5.14
C ALA A 207 11.90 -32.59 -4.64
N VAL A 208 11.90 -33.22 -3.46
CA VAL A 208 10.77 -33.83 -2.72
C VAL A 208 10.47 -35.31 -3.07
N SER A 209 11.07 -36.16 -2.24
CA SER A 209 11.05 -37.62 -2.01
C SER A 209 9.70 -38.18 -1.55
N MET A 210 9.41 -39.49 -1.44
CA MET A 210 9.92 -40.84 -1.80
C MET A 210 8.79 -41.82 -1.37
N MET A 211 8.74 -43.07 -1.86
CA MET A 211 7.91 -44.12 -1.25
C MET A 211 8.79 -45.19 -0.57
N ASP A 212 8.44 -45.39 0.69
CA ASP A 212 8.57 -46.51 1.63
C ASP A 212 9.82 -47.38 1.83
N SER A 213 9.90 -47.73 3.13
CA SER A 213 10.83 -48.50 3.96
C SER A 213 11.13 -49.93 3.47
N THR A 214 12.28 -50.56 3.82
CA THR A 214 12.60 -51.13 5.15
C THR A 214 14.11 -51.31 5.43
N SER A 215 14.61 -50.84 6.60
CA SER A 215 15.50 -51.55 7.57
C SER A 215 16.31 -50.60 8.49
N SER A 216 16.05 -50.67 9.81
CA SER A 216 16.82 -50.24 11.01
C SER A 216 17.20 -48.75 11.24
N PRO A 217 17.19 -48.25 12.52
CA PRO A 217 16.92 -46.85 12.82
C PRO A 217 18.12 -46.06 13.37
N CYS A 218 18.48 -44.98 12.68
CA CYS A 218 19.38 -43.92 13.14
C CYS A 218 18.68 -42.56 13.06
N PRO A 219 19.04 -41.55 13.89
CA PRO A 219 18.18 -40.41 14.14
C PRO A 219 18.29 -39.39 13.01
N LYS A 220 17.48 -39.58 11.96
CA LYS A 220 17.21 -38.54 10.96
C LYS A 220 16.44 -37.34 11.51
N LYS A 221 16.23 -37.28 12.83
CA LYS A 221 15.40 -36.28 13.48
C LYS A 221 16.18 -35.60 14.57
N VAL A 222 15.96 -34.30 14.71
CA VAL A 222 16.55 -33.48 15.76
C VAL A 222 15.44 -32.73 16.48
N HIS A 223 15.64 -32.57 17.78
CA HIS A 223 14.78 -31.78 18.64
C HIS A 223 15.38 -30.38 18.78
N ILE A 224 14.61 -29.36 18.44
CA ILE A 224 15.05 -27.96 18.44
C ILE A 224 14.20 -27.19 19.43
N SER A 225 14.84 -26.35 20.24
CA SER A 225 14.20 -25.51 21.25
C SER A 225 14.93 -24.18 21.38
N GLY A 226 14.28 -23.18 21.99
CA GLY A 226 14.86 -21.84 22.15
C GLY A 226 14.63 -20.90 20.96
N PHE A 227 13.80 -21.29 19.99
CA PHE A 227 13.26 -20.34 19.01
C PHE A 227 12.06 -19.61 19.62
N PRO A 228 11.79 -18.36 19.21
CA PRO A 228 10.63 -17.62 19.72
C PRO A 228 9.31 -18.32 19.38
N SER A 229 8.31 -18.26 20.26
CA SER A 229 7.07 -19.06 20.13
C SER A 229 6.21 -18.79 18.89
N TYR A 230 6.47 -17.68 18.18
CA TYR A 230 5.86 -17.29 16.90
C TYR A 230 6.49 -17.96 15.69
N THR A 231 7.63 -18.63 15.87
CA THR A 231 8.38 -19.23 14.77
C THR A 231 7.48 -20.21 14.04
N GLN A 232 7.25 -19.96 12.76
CA GLN A 232 6.43 -20.83 11.94
C GLN A 232 7.28 -22.01 11.44
N PRO A 233 6.67 -23.16 11.11
CA PRO A 233 7.40 -24.31 10.53
C PRO A 233 8.31 -23.92 9.36
N GLN A 234 7.87 -22.99 8.53
CA GLN A 234 8.61 -22.49 7.37
C GLN A 234 9.86 -21.68 7.72
N ASP A 235 9.91 -21.01 8.88
CA ASP A 235 11.10 -20.29 9.36
C ASP A 235 12.18 -21.27 9.82
N LEU A 236 11.79 -22.31 10.58
CA LEU A 236 12.67 -23.42 10.93
C LEU A 236 13.19 -24.13 9.69
N THR A 237 12.30 -24.41 8.74
CA THR A 237 12.70 -25.01 7.47
C THR A 237 13.77 -24.14 6.81
N LYS A 238 13.51 -22.84 6.62
CA LYS A 238 14.44 -21.92 5.97
C LYS A 238 15.83 -21.87 6.62
N VAL A 239 15.91 -21.83 7.95
CA VAL A 239 17.18 -21.73 8.68
C VAL A 239 17.96 -23.04 8.68
N PHE A 240 17.25 -24.17 8.76
CA PHE A 240 17.90 -25.47 8.79
C PHE A 240 18.14 -26.08 7.41
N THR A 241 17.53 -25.53 6.35
CA THR A 241 17.77 -25.94 4.95
C THR A 241 19.25 -25.78 4.54
N GLN A 242 20.00 -24.89 5.18
CA GLN A 242 21.43 -24.71 4.88
C GLN A 242 22.29 -25.93 5.27
N TYR A 243 21.81 -26.74 6.22
CA TYR A 243 22.50 -27.93 6.70
C TYR A 243 22.01 -29.22 6.03
N GLY A 244 21.00 -29.13 5.14
CA GLY A 244 20.40 -30.31 4.54
C GLY A 244 18.93 -30.16 4.19
N ASN A 245 18.35 -31.16 3.54
CA ASN A 245 16.92 -31.12 3.20
C ASN A 245 16.08 -31.48 4.42
N VAL A 246 15.50 -30.44 5.04
CA VAL A 246 14.79 -30.49 6.31
C VAL A 246 13.28 -30.38 6.15
N LYS A 247 12.54 -31.16 6.93
CA LYS A 247 11.08 -31.13 7.04
C LYS A 247 10.68 -30.94 8.49
N VAL A 248 9.84 -29.95 8.78
CA VAL A 248 9.23 -29.81 10.12
C VAL A 248 8.15 -30.86 10.27
N GLU A 249 8.36 -31.81 11.17
CA GLU A 249 7.37 -32.84 11.46
C GLU A 249 6.42 -32.44 12.58
N LYS A 250 6.93 -31.69 13.55
CA LYS A 250 6.14 -31.21 14.68
C LYS A 250 6.67 -29.88 15.16
N ILE A 251 5.78 -28.96 15.50
CA ILE A 251 6.13 -27.71 16.17
C ILE A 251 5.18 -27.50 17.34
N THR A 252 5.74 -26.99 18.44
CA THR A 252 5.00 -26.53 19.62
C THR A 252 5.59 -25.18 20.04
N LYS A 253 4.97 -24.51 21.02
CA LYS A 253 5.48 -23.24 21.56
C LYS A 253 6.88 -23.34 22.20
N LYS A 254 7.30 -24.54 22.62
CA LYS A 254 8.56 -24.75 23.37
C LYS A 254 9.62 -25.51 22.58
N PHE A 255 9.21 -26.30 21.59
CA PHE A 255 10.12 -27.11 20.79
C PHE A 255 9.53 -27.53 19.44
N ALA A 256 10.41 -27.86 18.51
CA ALA A 256 10.10 -28.44 17.21
C ALA A 256 10.90 -29.73 17.00
N VAL A 257 10.35 -30.63 16.20
CA VAL A 257 11.02 -31.82 15.70
C VAL A 257 11.20 -31.63 14.20
N LEU A 258 12.46 -31.60 13.78
CA LEU A 258 12.83 -31.52 12.37
C LEU A 258 13.37 -32.87 11.93
N ALA A 259 12.93 -33.32 10.76
CA ALA A 259 13.47 -34.48 10.08
C ALA A 259 14.37 -34.04 8.92
N PHE A 260 15.58 -34.56 8.87
CA PHE A 260 16.57 -34.35 7.83
C PHE A 260 16.64 -35.57 6.93
N SER A 261 17.20 -35.39 5.72
CA SER A 261 17.18 -36.43 4.70
C SER A 261 18.26 -37.49 4.97
N THR A 262 19.40 -37.07 5.53
CA THR A 262 20.49 -37.95 5.96
C THR A 262 20.83 -37.76 7.45
N GLU A 263 21.59 -38.71 8.00
CA GLU A 263 22.06 -38.66 9.40
C GLU A 263 23.22 -37.68 9.59
N ASP A 264 24.08 -37.54 8.58
CA ASP A 264 25.19 -36.58 8.60
C ASP A 264 24.68 -35.13 8.66
N GLU A 265 23.61 -34.80 7.91
CA GLU A 265 22.92 -33.51 7.99
C GLU A 265 22.37 -33.25 9.41
N ALA A 266 21.71 -34.25 10.02
CA ALA A 266 21.18 -34.13 11.37
C ALA A 266 22.31 -33.93 12.40
N ASN A 267 23.42 -34.66 12.29
CA ASN A 267 24.58 -34.56 13.17
C ASN A 267 25.34 -33.24 12.99
N GLU A 268 25.44 -32.72 11.77
CA GLU A 268 26.04 -31.42 11.48
C GLU A 268 25.23 -30.28 12.14
N VAL A 269 23.91 -30.37 12.10
CA VAL A 269 23.02 -29.40 12.78
C VAL A 269 23.19 -29.47 14.29
N ILE A 270 23.24 -30.69 14.85
CA ILE A 270 23.48 -30.90 16.29
C ILE A 270 24.83 -30.30 16.71
N GLY A 271 25.87 -30.47 15.88
CA GLY A 271 27.21 -29.88 16.10
C GLY A 271 27.26 -28.35 16.03
N ASN A 272 26.23 -27.71 15.46
CA ASN A 272 26.07 -26.25 15.38
C ASN A 272 25.03 -25.69 16.38
N SER A 273 24.62 -26.48 17.38
CA SER A 273 23.78 -26.00 18.48
C SER A 273 24.41 -24.78 19.17
N GLY A 274 23.60 -23.74 19.44
CA GLY A 274 24.07 -22.48 20.02
C GLY A 274 24.73 -21.51 19.03
N LYS A 275 24.82 -21.86 17.74
CA LYS A 275 25.38 -21.01 16.67
C LYS A 275 24.35 -20.63 15.60
N VAL A 276 23.31 -21.44 15.44
CA VAL A 276 22.16 -21.17 14.58
C VAL A 276 21.19 -20.26 15.31
N ASN A 277 20.75 -19.16 14.70
CA ASN A 277 19.74 -18.28 15.29
C ASN A 277 18.51 -18.11 14.41
N ILE A 278 17.35 -17.89 15.04
CA ILE A 278 16.10 -17.50 14.39
C ILE A 278 15.58 -16.27 15.10
N TYR A 279 15.32 -15.21 14.33
CA TYR A 279 14.93 -13.90 14.84
C TYR A 279 15.87 -13.35 15.93
N GLY A 280 17.17 -13.69 15.87
CA GLY A 280 18.18 -13.24 16.83
C GLY A 280 18.39 -14.14 18.05
N GLU A 281 17.53 -15.13 18.27
CA GLU A 281 17.68 -16.11 19.37
C GLU A 281 18.47 -17.33 18.93
N PHE A 282 19.50 -17.70 19.69
CA PHE A 282 20.32 -18.88 19.41
C PHE A 282 19.60 -20.16 19.80
N LEU A 283 19.54 -21.09 18.86
CA LEU A 283 18.77 -22.31 19.00
C LEU A 283 19.59 -23.40 19.68
N THR A 284 18.92 -24.12 20.58
CA THR A 284 19.44 -25.37 21.14
C THR A 284 18.94 -26.52 20.29
N VAL A 285 19.88 -27.31 19.74
CA VAL A 285 19.57 -28.49 18.92
C VAL A 285 20.11 -29.74 19.61
N LYS A 286 19.26 -30.75 19.79
CA LYS A 286 19.60 -32.02 20.42
C LYS A 286 19.20 -33.20 19.52
N PRO A 287 19.89 -34.35 19.59
CA PRO A 287 19.45 -35.58 18.93
C PRO A 287 18.03 -35.97 19.37
N PHE A 288 17.20 -36.44 18.44
CA PHE A 288 15.85 -36.91 18.78
C PHE A 288 15.91 -38.30 19.42
N SER A 289 15.83 -38.38 20.75
CA SER A 289 15.65 -39.64 21.45
C SER A 289 14.15 -39.97 21.50
N GLY A 290 13.75 -41.08 20.87
CA GLY A 290 12.36 -41.58 20.87
C GLY A 290 11.86 -42.08 22.24
N LYS A 291 12.49 -41.69 23.35
CA LYS A 291 12.11 -42.10 24.70
C LYS A 291 11.29 -41.00 25.38
N ILE A 292 9.99 -41.28 25.51
CA ILE A 292 9.17 -40.73 26.58
C ILE A 292 9.70 -41.37 27.88
N GLU A 293 10.17 -40.57 28.84
CA GLU A 293 10.34 -41.07 30.20
C GLU A 293 9.00 -41.01 30.98
N PRO A 294 8.78 -41.96 31.91
CA PRO A 294 7.46 -42.43 32.30
C PRO A 294 6.98 -41.87 33.65
N ASN A 295 5.65 -41.93 33.84
CA ASN A 295 4.89 -42.28 35.06
C ASN A 295 3.59 -41.46 35.16
N THR A 296 2.39 -41.99 35.38
CA THR A 296 1.80 -43.34 35.42
C THR A 296 0.25 -43.13 35.44
N PRO A 297 -0.63 -44.14 35.48
CA PRO A 297 -1.90 -44.12 34.76
C PRO A 297 -3.12 -43.91 35.65
N LYS A 298 -4.26 -43.68 34.99
CA LYS A 298 -5.64 -44.13 35.32
C LYS A 298 -6.51 -43.58 34.19
N GLY A 299 -7.30 -44.34 33.45
CA GLY A 299 -7.81 -45.69 33.53
C GLY A 299 -8.84 -45.77 32.40
N GLU A 300 -8.90 -46.93 31.77
CA GLU A 300 -9.50 -47.21 30.47
C GLU A 300 -11.01 -46.95 30.37
N GLY A 301 -11.46 -46.73 29.13
CA GLY A 301 -12.87 -46.76 28.74
C GLY A 301 -13.03 -46.68 27.22
N ARG A 302 -12.78 -47.78 26.52
CA ARG A 302 -13.10 -47.96 25.09
C ARG A 302 -14.61 -47.86 24.85
N ASN A 303 -15.04 -47.15 23.80
CA ASN A 303 -15.73 -47.81 22.69
C ASN A 303 -15.88 -46.93 21.43
N ARG A 304 -15.85 -47.64 20.31
CA ARG A 304 -15.87 -47.24 18.90
C ARG A 304 -17.30 -46.95 18.40
N GLU A 305 -17.31 -46.33 17.22
CA GLU A 305 -18.36 -46.37 16.18
C GLU A 305 -19.59 -45.46 16.42
N LYS A 306 -20.15 -44.70 15.46
CA LYS A 306 -20.19 -44.81 13.99
C LYS A 306 -20.44 -43.42 13.38
N SER A 307 -19.93 -43.22 12.17
CA SER A 307 -20.33 -42.15 11.25
C SER A 307 -21.63 -42.53 10.53
N GLU A 308 -22.58 -41.60 10.40
CA GLU A 308 -23.57 -41.62 9.33
C GLU A 308 -23.59 -40.28 8.58
N HIS A 309 -23.63 -40.42 7.27
CA HIS A 309 -23.61 -39.38 6.27
C HIS A 309 -24.93 -38.58 6.25
N GLY A 310 -24.81 -37.26 6.11
CA GLY A 310 -25.89 -36.40 5.65
C GLY A 310 -25.30 -35.19 4.92
N THR A 311 -25.45 -35.16 3.60
CA THR A 311 -25.11 -34.01 2.74
C THR A 311 -26.02 -32.82 3.08
N PRO A 312 -25.49 -31.61 3.39
CA PRO A 312 -26.34 -30.44 3.53
C PRO A 312 -26.46 -29.67 2.22
N LYS A 313 -27.72 -29.40 1.88
CA LYS A 313 -28.18 -28.46 0.87
C LYS A 313 -27.58 -27.06 1.07
N ARG A 314 -27.37 -26.34 -0.04
CA ARG A 314 -27.01 -24.93 -0.06
C ARG A 314 -28.05 -24.09 0.68
N GLU A 315 -27.68 -23.58 1.84
CA GLU A 315 -28.31 -22.42 2.45
C GLU A 315 -27.43 -21.19 2.23
N PHE A 316 -28.04 -20.09 1.80
CA PHE A 316 -27.40 -18.79 1.69
C PHE A 316 -27.28 -18.16 3.09
N PRO A 317 -26.07 -17.76 3.54
CA PRO A 317 -25.94 -17.05 4.80
C PRO A 317 -26.54 -15.63 4.69
N LYS A 318 -27.69 -15.43 5.35
CA LYS A 318 -28.16 -14.11 5.75
C LYS A 318 -27.24 -13.58 6.85
N THR A 319 -26.28 -12.74 6.45
CA THR A 319 -25.82 -11.47 7.07
C THR A 319 -24.40 -11.20 6.58
N LYS A 320 -24.26 -10.31 5.59
CA LYS A 320 -22.96 -9.76 5.19
C LYS A 320 -22.45 -8.86 6.32
N GLN A 321 -21.66 -9.44 7.22
CA GLN A 321 -20.87 -8.65 8.16
C GLN A 321 -19.69 -8.03 7.41
N LYS A 322 -19.51 -6.73 7.64
CA LYS A 322 -18.37 -5.88 7.27
C LYS A 322 -17.04 -6.65 7.31
N GLY A 323 -16.10 -6.30 6.43
CA GLY A 323 -14.69 -6.67 6.55
C GLY A 323 -14.26 -6.64 8.02
N GLY A 324 -13.71 -7.76 8.50
CA GLY A 324 -13.80 -8.19 9.90
C GLY A 324 -13.61 -7.09 10.96
N SER A 325 -14.34 -7.20 12.08
CA SER A 325 -14.09 -6.36 13.24
C SER A 325 -12.61 -6.44 13.64
N ILE A 326 -12.06 -5.34 14.18
CA ILE A 326 -10.77 -5.38 14.86
C ILE A 326 -10.86 -6.51 15.89
N VAL A 327 -9.88 -7.42 15.91
CA VAL A 327 -9.79 -8.39 17.00
C VAL A 327 -9.66 -7.57 18.28
N GLU A 328 -10.62 -7.66 19.19
CA GLU A 328 -10.54 -6.89 20.42
C GLU A 328 -9.36 -7.39 21.25
N PRO A 329 -8.52 -6.50 21.83
CA PRO A 329 -7.34 -6.94 22.57
C PRO A 329 -7.65 -7.86 23.75
N ASN A 330 -8.83 -7.72 24.36
CA ASN A 330 -9.29 -8.58 25.46
C ASN A 330 -9.49 -10.05 25.03
N LEU A 331 -9.65 -10.31 23.74
CA LEU A 331 -9.80 -11.65 23.17
C LEU A 331 -8.46 -12.29 22.80
N ILE A 332 -7.36 -11.54 22.87
CA ILE A 332 -6.02 -12.02 22.57
C ILE A 332 -5.36 -12.48 23.87
N ASN A 333 -4.72 -13.65 23.84
CA ASN A 333 -3.97 -14.11 25.00
C ASN A 333 -2.73 -13.23 25.21
N LEU A 334 -2.74 -12.41 26.25
CA LEU A 334 -1.61 -11.58 26.68
C LEU A 334 -0.93 -12.14 27.95
N SER A 335 -0.90 -13.46 28.11
CA SER A 335 -0.09 -14.15 29.11
C SER A 335 1.31 -14.46 28.60
N GLY A 336 2.30 -14.56 29.50
CA GLY A 336 3.65 -14.98 29.13
C GLY A 336 4.66 -13.84 29.16
N ASP A 337 5.81 -14.05 28.55
CA ASP A 337 6.79 -12.98 28.30
C ASP A 337 6.35 -12.05 27.16
N PHE A 338 7.12 -11.00 26.88
CA PHE A 338 6.81 -10.03 25.84
C PHE A 338 6.65 -10.67 24.45
N TYR A 339 7.50 -11.65 24.12
CA TYR A 339 7.50 -12.29 22.80
C TYR A 339 6.30 -13.22 22.67
N GLU A 340 6.00 -14.06 23.67
CA GLU A 340 4.79 -14.90 23.67
C GLU A 340 3.50 -14.07 23.48
N GLN A 341 3.45 -12.88 24.06
CA GLN A 341 2.34 -11.94 23.90
C GLN A 341 2.31 -11.31 22.49
N LEU A 342 3.47 -10.84 22.00
CA LEU A 342 3.61 -10.28 20.66
C LEU A 342 3.12 -11.29 19.61
N ASP A 343 3.41 -12.56 19.78
CA ASP A 343 3.05 -13.64 18.85
C ASP A 343 1.57 -13.86 18.78
N SER A 344 0.96 -13.85 19.95
CA SER A 344 -0.48 -13.99 20.11
C SER A 344 -1.18 -12.83 19.40
N VAL A 345 -0.64 -11.61 19.51
CA VAL A 345 -1.13 -10.44 18.77
C VAL A 345 -0.91 -10.58 17.27
N LEU A 346 0.32 -10.88 16.82
CA LEU A 346 0.64 -10.97 15.39
C LEU A 346 -0.18 -12.06 14.69
N SER A 347 -0.35 -13.22 15.32
CA SER A 347 -1.15 -14.34 14.81
C SER A 347 -2.64 -14.01 14.73
N ALA A 348 -3.14 -13.25 15.70
CA ALA A 348 -4.54 -12.82 15.70
C ALA A 348 -4.82 -11.80 14.58
N VAL A 349 -3.89 -10.85 14.37
CA VAL A 349 -4.14 -9.62 13.60
C VAL A 349 -3.68 -9.71 12.14
N ARG A 350 -2.57 -10.37 11.83
CA ARG A 350 -1.99 -10.40 10.47
C ARG A 350 -2.78 -11.28 9.51
N LEU A 351 -2.69 -10.93 8.23
CA LEU A 351 -3.08 -11.84 7.14
C LEU A 351 -2.07 -12.98 7.02
N THR A 352 -2.57 -14.18 6.74
CA THR A 352 -1.78 -15.35 6.36
C THR A 352 -1.23 -15.20 4.94
N GLN A 353 -0.18 -15.94 4.61
CA GLN A 353 0.38 -15.92 3.26
C GLN A 353 -0.62 -16.45 2.21
N GLU A 354 -1.48 -17.40 2.58
CA GLU A 354 -2.54 -17.93 1.72
C GLU A 354 -3.57 -16.86 1.39
N GLU A 355 -4.04 -16.10 2.40
CA GLU A 355 -4.94 -14.97 2.20
C GLU A 355 -4.29 -13.92 1.27
N VAL A 356 -3.02 -13.57 1.49
CA VAL A 356 -2.30 -12.61 0.63
C VAL A 356 -2.17 -13.13 -0.82
N THR A 357 -1.83 -14.41 -1.01
CA THR A 357 -1.69 -15.01 -2.33
C THR A 357 -3.04 -15.13 -3.05
N SER A 358 -4.12 -15.36 -2.32
CA SER A 358 -5.47 -15.41 -2.91
C SER A 358 -5.88 -14.10 -3.57
N LEU A 359 -5.35 -12.95 -3.11
CA LEU A 359 -5.64 -11.63 -3.67
C LEU A 359 -5.11 -11.45 -5.10
N SER A 360 -4.19 -12.27 -5.58
CA SER A 360 -3.80 -12.26 -7.00
C SER A 360 -5.00 -12.47 -7.91
N ARG A 361 -6.02 -13.22 -7.47
CA ARG A 361 -7.27 -13.39 -8.20
C ARG A 361 -8.04 -12.07 -8.37
N LEU A 362 -8.10 -11.24 -7.32
CA LEU A 362 -8.76 -9.94 -7.35
C LEU A 362 -8.17 -9.04 -8.42
N TYR A 363 -6.84 -8.91 -8.47
CA TYR A 363 -6.17 -8.05 -9.45
C TYR A 363 -6.30 -8.58 -10.87
N ALA A 364 -6.27 -9.91 -11.06
CA ALA A 364 -6.51 -10.53 -12.36
C ALA A 364 -7.96 -10.30 -12.85
N ASP A 365 -8.95 -10.48 -11.98
CA ASP A 365 -10.36 -10.24 -12.31
C ASP A 365 -10.61 -8.77 -12.64
N LEU A 366 -10.02 -7.84 -11.88
CA LEU A 366 -10.03 -6.40 -12.19
C LEU A 366 -9.44 -6.12 -13.57
N GLU A 367 -8.25 -6.62 -13.87
CA GLU A 367 -7.57 -6.37 -15.13
C GLU A 367 -8.38 -6.87 -16.33
N VAL A 368 -8.87 -8.11 -16.26
CA VAL A 368 -9.72 -8.71 -17.31
C VAL A 368 -10.96 -7.86 -17.57
N VAL A 369 -11.62 -7.39 -16.52
CA VAL A 369 -12.87 -6.63 -16.66
C VAL A 369 -12.61 -5.21 -17.18
N LEU A 370 -11.57 -4.54 -16.68
CA LEU A 370 -11.26 -3.15 -17.07
C LEU A 370 -10.61 -3.05 -18.46
N GLN A 371 -10.02 -4.13 -18.98
CA GLN A 371 -9.54 -4.20 -20.37
C GLN A 371 -10.62 -3.90 -21.42
N GLN A 372 -11.91 -4.05 -21.10
CA GLN A 372 -13.00 -3.66 -22.01
C GLN A 372 -13.06 -2.15 -22.27
N ALA A 373 -12.72 -1.34 -21.27
CA ALA A 373 -12.67 0.11 -21.41
C ALA A 373 -11.30 0.63 -21.79
N TRP A 374 -10.26 -0.05 -21.32
CA TRP A 374 -8.87 0.33 -21.50
C TRP A 374 -8.03 -0.91 -21.86
N PRO A 375 -8.14 -1.42 -23.10
CA PRO A 375 -7.28 -2.49 -23.58
C PRO A 375 -5.80 -2.28 -23.26
N GLY A 376 -5.16 -3.26 -22.60
CA GLY A 376 -3.78 -3.15 -22.14
C GLY A 376 -3.57 -2.39 -20.82
N CYS A 377 -4.64 -2.10 -20.07
CA CYS A 377 -4.49 -1.62 -18.69
C CYS A 377 -3.89 -2.72 -17.79
N ILE A 378 -3.16 -2.29 -16.77
CA ILE A 378 -2.48 -3.19 -15.82
C ILE A 378 -2.95 -2.86 -14.39
N ALA A 379 -3.32 -3.88 -13.63
CA ALA A 379 -3.66 -3.74 -12.21
C ALA A 379 -2.38 -3.82 -11.36
N ILE A 380 -2.00 -2.70 -10.73
CA ILE A 380 -0.80 -2.62 -9.88
C ILE A 380 -1.24 -2.56 -8.41
N PRO A 381 -1.00 -3.63 -7.62
CA PRO A 381 -1.36 -3.64 -6.20
C PRO A 381 -0.43 -2.71 -5.42
N PHE A 382 -0.97 -2.03 -4.41
CA PHE A 382 -0.19 -1.24 -3.47
C PHE A 382 -0.82 -1.25 -2.06
N GLY A 383 -0.31 -0.44 -1.14
CA GLY A 383 -0.91 -0.24 0.18
C GLY A 383 -0.49 -1.29 1.20
N SER A 384 -1.22 -1.34 2.33
CA SER A 384 -0.80 -2.06 3.55
C SER A 384 -0.52 -3.54 3.32
N ILE A 385 -1.31 -4.21 2.46
CA ILE A 385 -1.13 -5.64 2.19
C ILE A 385 0.20 -5.88 1.47
N THR A 386 0.50 -5.08 0.44
CA THR A 386 1.73 -5.22 -0.35
C THR A 386 3.00 -4.89 0.42
N THR A 387 2.92 -4.06 1.46
CA THR A 387 4.07 -3.70 2.31
C THR A 387 4.36 -4.72 3.40
N GLY A 388 3.53 -5.75 3.56
CA GLY A 388 3.61 -6.72 4.67
C GLY A 388 2.96 -6.24 5.96
N LEU A 389 2.35 -5.05 5.97
CA LEU A 389 1.59 -4.48 7.09
C LEU A 389 0.09 -4.84 7.05
N GLY A 390 -0.30 -5.76 6.17
CA GLY A 390 -1.68 -6.21 6.01
C GLY A 390 -2.20 -6.90 7.27
N VAL A 391 -3.28 -6.38 7.81
CA VAL A 391 -4.07 -6.99 8.89
C VAL A 391 -5.39 -7.50 8.33
N LYS A 392 -6.07 -8.45 8.99
CA LYS A 392 -7.30 -9.12 8.49
C LYS A 392 -8.43 -8.19 8.05
N THR A 393 -8.40 -6.94 8.51
CA THR A 393 -9.38 -5.91 8.20
C THR A 393 -8.90 -4.90 7.15
N SER A 394 -7.74 -5.13 6.52
CA SER A 394 -7.15 -4.18 5.58
C SER A 394 -7.82 -4.30 4.24
N ASP A 395 -8.09 -3.16 3.62
CA ASP A 395 -8.54 -3.11 2.24
C ASP A 395 -7.36 -3.44 1.31
N ALA A 396 -7.67 -3.99 0.14
CA ALA A 396 -6.74 -4.12 -0.97
C ALA A 396 -6.71 -2.80 -1.75
N ASP A 397 -5.52 -2.28 -2.06
CA ASP A 397 -5.40 -1.05 -2.84
C ASP A 397 -4.82 -1.36 -4.23
N CYS A 398 -5.39 -0.77 -5.27
CA CYS A 398 -4.97 -1.01 -6.65
C CYS A 398 -4.91 0.27 -7.47
N PHE A 399 -3.78 0.47 -8.17
CA PHE A 399 -3.65 1.49 -9.20
C PHE A 399 -3.81 0.84 -10.57
N ILE A 400 -4.73 1.38 -11.38
CA ILE A 400 -4.90 0.91 -12.75
C ILE A 400 -4.06 1.77 -13.67
N GLN A 401 -2.97 1.20 -14.17
CA GLN A 401 -2.16 1.83 -15.18
C GLN A 401 -2.88 1.72 -16.53
N VAL A 402 -3.32 2.86 -17.05
CA VAL A 402 -3.97 2.95 -18.36
C VAL A 402 -2.92 3.30 -19.42
N PRO A 403 -2.91 2.66 -20.61
CA PRO A 403 -1.97 2.98 -21.68
C PRO A 403 -2.04 4.43 -22.14
N GLY A 404 -0.89 4.98 -22.56
CA GLY A 404 -0.72 6.41 -22.79
C GLY A 404 -1.64 7.03 -23.85
N TYR A 405 -2.07 6.25 -24.83
CA TYR A 405 -2.99 6.69 -25.89
C TYR A 405 -4.43 6.88 -25.41
N TYR A 406 -4.76 6.46 -24.19
CA TYR A 406 -6.07 6.71 -23.58
C TYR A 406 -6.08 7.96 -22.69
N HIS A 407 -4.98 8.71 -22.49
CA HIS A 407 -4.93 9.78 -21.47
C HIS A 407 -5.97 10.91 -21.67
N HIS A 408 -6.96 10.95 -20.77
CA HIS A 408 -7.95 12.01 -20.55
C HIS A 408 -8.15 12.24 -19.04
N ALA A 409 -8.95 13.25 -18.65
CA ALA A 409 -9.20 13.60 -17.25
C ALA A 409 -9.70 12.41 -16.38
N SER A 410 -8.99 12.15 -15.28
CA SER A 410 -9.08 10.93 -14.44
C SER A 410 -10.42 10.71 -13.73
N ALA A 411 -11.21 11.76 -13.47
CA ALA A 411 -12.49 11.65 -12.77
C ALA A 411 -13.55 10.83 -13.55
N ASN A 412 -13.47 10.83 -14.89
CA ASN A 412 -14.36 10.05 -15.73
C ASN A 412 -14.06 8.55 -15.66
N TYR A 413 -12.83 8.16 -15.31
CA TYR A 413 -12.44 6.75 -15.23
C TYR A 413 -13.07 6.07 -14.04
N VAL A 414 -13.14 6.75 -12.89
CA VAL A 414 -13.83 6.24 -11.70
C VAL A 414 -15.29 5.89 -12.01
N ASN A 415 -16.02 6.81 -12.65
CA ASN A 415 -17.42 6.58 -13.01
C ASN A 415 -17.59 5.54 -14.13
N LYS A 416 -16.63 5.42 -15.06
CA LYS A 416 -16.63 4.41 -16.11
C LYS A 416 -16.34 3.02 -15.54
N ALA A 417 -15.35 2.91 -14.67
CA ALA A 417 -14.99 1.68 -13.95
C ALA A 417 -16.18 1.18 -13.13
N LYS A 418 -16.85 2.03 -12.33
CA LYS A 418 -18.08 1.66 -11.62
C LYS A 418 -19.12 1.01 -12.54
N ARG A 419 -19.41 1.63 -13.70
CA ARG A 419 -20.39 1.11 -14.67
C ARG A 419 -20.01 -0.24 -15.26
N ILE A 420 -18.71 -0.52 -15.38
CA ILE A 420 -18.21 -1.79 -15.92
C ILE A 420 -18.25 -2.87 -14.85
N LEU A 421 -17.77 -2.57 -13.64
CA LEU A 421 -17.76 -3.50 -12.51
C LEU A 421 -19.19 -3.97 -12.16
N LEU A 422 -20.19 -3.07 -12.27
CA LEU A 422 -21.61 -3.40 -12.05
C LEU A 422 -22.18 -4.48 -13.00
N ARG A 423 -21.49 -4.78 -14.11
CA ARG A 423 -21.91 -5.85 -15.05
C ARG A 423 -21.46 -7.24 -14.62
N TYR A 424 -20.66 -7.35 -13.55
CA TYR A 424 -20.08 -8.60 -13.05
C TYR A 424 -20.41 -8.81 -11.57
N PRO A 425 -21.71 -8.98 -11.21
CA PRO A 425 -22.15 -9.11 -9.82
C PRO A 425 -21.66 -10.39 -9.12
N ASP A 426 -21.23 -11.40 -9.88
CA ASP A 426 -20.57 -12.61 -9.38
C ASP A 426 -19.13 -12.35 -8.89
N LYS A 427 -18.54 -11.23 -9.31
CA LYS A 427 -17.17 -10.84 -8.96
C LYS A 427 -17.09 -9.60 -8.07
N PHE A 428 -17.91 -8.60 -8.34
CA PHE A 428 -17.87 -7.30 -7.68
C PHE A 428 -19.23 -6.92 -7.10
N ASP A 429 -19.23 -6.52 -5.84
CA ASP A 429 -20.40 -6.09 -5.10
C ASP A 429 -20.11 -4.79 -4.34
N GLU A 430 -21.13 -4.15 -3.76
CA GLU A 430 -20.98 -2.94 -2.92
C GLU A 430 -20.17 -1.79 -3.58
N ILE A 431 -20.38 -1.57 -4.88
CA ILE A 431 -19.55 -0.66 -5.69
C ILE A 431 -19.91 0.81 -5.44
N LEU A 432 -18.96 1.59 -4.92
CA LEU A 432 -19.07 3.02 -4.64
C LEU A 432 -18.00 3.83 -5.39
N ALA A 433 -18.42 4.79 -6.21
CA ALA A 433 -17.53 5.73 -6.89
C ALA A 433 -17.38 7.01 -6.08
N ILE A 434 -16.14 7.44 -5.84
CA ILE A 434 -15.79 8.68 -5.13
C ILE A 434 -14.92 9.57 -6.04
N PRO A 435 -15.49 10.17 -7.10
CA PRO A 435 -14.72 10.86 -8.13
C PRO A 435 -14.21 12.25 -7.73
N ARG A 436 -14.76 12.85 -6.66
CA ARG A 436 -14.47 14.25 -6.24
C ARG A 436 -13.42 14.35 -5.12
N ALA A 437 -12.88 13.23 -4.64
CA ALA A 437 -11.83 13.24 -3.63
C ALA A 437 -10.48 13.69 -4.23
N ASN A 438 -9.54 14.13 -3.37
CA ASN A 438 -8.18 14.49 -3.81
C ASN A 438 -7.50 13.36 -4.60
N THR A 439 -7.76 12.11 -4.23
CA THR A 439 -7.44 10.92 -5.01
C THR A 439 -8.76 10.23 -5.37
N PRO A 440 -9.27 10.41 -6.60
CA PRO A 440 -10.50 9.75 -7.04
C PRO A 440 -10.38 8.23 -7.00
N ILE A 441 -11.33 7.56 -6.36
CA ILE A 441 -11.34 6.09 -6.18
C ILE A 441 -12.68 5.45 -6.48
N VAL A 442 -12.64 4.17 -6.87
CA VAL A 442 -13.79 3.25 -6.84
C VAL A 442 -13.56 2.25 -5.72
N LYS A 443 -14.46 2.22 -4.74
CA LYS A 443 -14.51 1.18 -3.71
C LYS A 443 -15.45 0.07 -4.13
N PHE A 444 -15.13 -1.18 -3.83
CA PHE A 444 -16.04 -2.32 -4.03
C PHE A 444 -15.61 -3.51 -3.17
N PHE A 445 -16.49 -4.48 -3.02
CA PHE A 445 -16.21 -5.78 -2.42
C PHE A 445 -15.98 -6.82 -3.52
N HIS A 446 -14.84 -7.51 -3.49
CA HIS A 446 -14.54 -8.60 -4.40
C HIS A 446 -15.04 -9.93 -3.82
N VAL A 447 -16.08 -10.49 -4.46
CA VAL A 447 -16.81 -11.67 -3.97
C VAL A 447 -15.91 -12.91 -3.87
N PRO A 448 -15.09 -13.27 -4.88
CA PRO A 448 -14.28 -14.49 -4.84
C PRO A 448 -13.20 -14.53 -3.75
N THR A 449 -12.67 -13.38 -3.33
CA THR A 449 -11.62 -13.29 -2.30
C THR A 449 -12.16 -12.76 -0.97
N ALA A 450 -13.45 -12.42 -0.90
CA ALA A 450 -14.09 -11.79 0.24
C ALA A 450 -13.32 -10.55 0.76
N THR A 451 -12.88 -9.67 -0.14
CA THR A 451 -11.98 -8.54 0.19
C THR A 451 -12.54 -7.21 -0.32
N ASN A 452 -12.50 -6.17 0.50
CA ASN A 452 -12.73 -4.79 0.04
C ASN A 452 -11.54 -4.32 -0.80
N CYS A 453 -11.81 -3.53 -1.83
CA CYS A 453 -10.76 -2.95 -2.64
C CYS A 453 -11.06 -1.51 -3.05
N ASP A 454 -10.02 -0.66 -2.94
CA ASP A 454 -9.98 0.70 -3.43
C ASP A 454 -9.15 0.76 -4.72
N VAL A 455 -9.77 1.19 -5.82
CA VAL A 455 -9.12 1.36 -7.12
C VAL A 455 -8.95 2.85 -7.46
N THR A 456 -7.73 3.25 -7.81
CA THR A 456 -7.39 4.59 -8.31
C THR A 456 -6.81 4.55 -9.71
N PHE A 457 -7.03 5.63 -10.47
CA PHE A 457 -6.44 5.87 -11.80
C PHE A 457 -5.53 7.09 -11.83
N LYS A 458 -5.37 7.79 -10.69
CA LYS A 458 -4.79 9.13 -10.66
C LYS A 458 -3.28 9.13 -10.84
N THR A 459 -2.56 8.39 -10.00
CA THR A 459 -1.10 8.48 -9.89
C THR A 459 -0.49 7.18 -9.39
N LEU A 460 0.72 6.89 -9.86
CA LEU A 460 1.53 5.75 -9.43
C LEU A 460 2.24 6.02 -8.08
N LEU A 461 2.19 7.25 -7.54
CA LEU A 461 2.89 7.64 -6.30
C LEU A 461 2.60 6.66 -5.14
N GLY A 462 1.34 6.26 -4.93
CA GLY A 462 0.98 5.31 -3.87
C GLY A 462 1.66 3.94 -4.03
N ALA A 463 1.83 3.47 -5.27
CA ALA A 463 2.54 2.23 -5.56
C ALA A 463 4.05 2.36 -5.34
N GLN A 464 4.66 3.50 -5.70
CA GLN A 464 6.08 3.74 -5.44
C GLN A 464 6.36 3.89 -3.94
N ASN A 465 5.51 4.62 -3.21
CA ASN A 465 5.59 4.73 -1.74
C ASN A 465 5.50 3.35 -1.08
N SER A 466 4.62 2.49 -1.57
CA SER A 466 4.48 1.12 -1.06
C SER A 466 5.74 0.28 -1.32
N LYS A 467 6.39 0.43 -2.48
CA LYS A 467 7.67 -0.24 -2.74
C LYS A 467 8.77 0.23 -1.80
N LEU A 468 8.87 1.54 -1.55
CA LEU A 468 9.83 2.11 -0.61
C LEU A 468 9.60 1.58 0.82
N ILE A 469 8.35 1.60 1.28
CA ILE A 469 7.99 1.04 2.59
C ILE A 469 8.35 -0.44 2.66
N ALA A 470 7.98 -1.23 1.65
CA ALA A 470 8.30 -2.65 1.62
C ALA A 470 9.82 -2.88 1.69
N PHE A 471 10.60 -2.12 0.91
CA PHE A 471 12.06 -2.16 0.94
C PHE A 471 12.61 -1.88 2.34
N PHE A 472 12.17 -0.79 2.99
CA PHE A 472 12.61 -0.46 4.35
C PHE A 472 12.21 -1.51 5.38
N LEU A 473 10.96 -1.98 5.39
CA LEU A 473 10.49 -2.94 6.39
C LEU A 473 11.12 -4.32 6.25
N HIS A 474 11.60 -4.69 5.06
CA HIS A 474 12.31 -5.95 4.82
C HIS A 474 13.83 -5.84 5.00
N ALA A 475 14.36 -4.64 5.26
CA ALA A 475 15.79 -4.43 5.50
C ALA A 475 16.24 -5.05 6.84
N ASP A 476 15.35 -5.15 7.83
CA ASP A 476 15.63 -5.75 9.13
C ASP A 476 14.42 -6.57 9.64
N PRO A 477 14.63 -7.80 10.12
CA PRO A 477 13.54 -8.72 10.50
C PRO A 477 12.67 -8.21 11.67
N ARG A 478 13.16 -7.27 12.48
CA ARG A 478 12.44 -6.71 13.63
C ARG A 478 11.33 -5.74 13.20
N LEU A 479 11.43 -5.16 12.00
CA LEU A 479 10.62 -3.99 11.62
C LEU A 479 9.18 -4.30 11.26
N ILE A 480 8.91 -5.45 10.62
CA ILE A 480 7.52 -5.86 10.31
C ILE A 480 6.74 -6.14 11.61
N PRO A 481 7.22 -6.99 12.54
CA PRO A 481 6.58 -7.18 13.85
C PRO A 481 6.32 -5.86 14.59
N LEU A 482 7.35 -5.00 14.66
CA LEU A 482 7.27 -3.68 15.30
C LEU A 482 6.18 -2.81 14.67
N ALA A 483 6.20 -2.68 13.35
CA ALA A 483 5.25 -1.82 12.64
C ALA A 483 3.81 -2.35 12.70
N VAL A 484 3.61 -3.67 12.64
CA VAL A 484 2.28 -4.27 12.84
C VAL A 484 1.78 -4.03 14.27
N MET A 485 2.66 -4.16 15.27
CA MET A 485 2.30 -3.91 16.67
C MET A 485 1.88 -2.46 16.90
N ILE A 486 2.66 -1.48 16.41
CA ILE A 486 2.33 -0.05 16.49
C ILE A 486 1.04 0.27 15.73
N LYS A 487 0.86 -0.31 14.53
CA LYS A 487 -0.37 -0.15 13.73
C LYS A 487 -1.59 -0.70 14.46
N TYR A 488 -1.48 -1.87 15.09
CA TYR A 488 -2.57 -2.46 15.86
C TYR A 488 -2.88 -1.62 17.10
N TRP A 489 -1.88 -1.17 17.84
CA TRP A 489 -2.05 -0.22 18.95
C TRP A 489 -2.81 1.05 18.53
N ALA A 490 -2.41 1.67 17.43
CA ALA A 490 -3.09 2.86 16.92
C ALA A 490 -4.54 2.58 16.50
N LYS A 491 -4.81 1.37 16.00
CA LYS A 491 -6.15 0.94 15.62
C LYS A 491 -7.06 0.70 16.83
N VAL A 492 -6.54 0.03 17.87
CA VAL A 492 -7.23 -0.25 19.14
C VAL A 492 -7.70 1.03 19.83
N HIS A 493 -6.86 2.06 19.83
CA HIS A 493 -7.20 3.37 20.42
C HIS A 493 -7.96 4.29 19.46
N GLY A 494 -8.22 3.83 18.25
CA GLY A 494 -8.97 4.57 17.25
C GLY A 494 -8.25 5.81 16.74
N PHE A 495 -6.91 5.83 16.68
CA PHE A 495 -6.12 6.87 16.01
C PHE A 495 -6.02 6.68 14.51
N SER A 496 -6.26 5.46 14.02
CA SER A 496 -6.29 5.17 12.58
C SER A 496 -7.68 5.35 11.99
N GLY A 497 -7.81 6.09 10.89
CA GLY A 497 -9.06 6.21 10.12
C GLY A 497 -9.28 7.58 9.47
N THR A 498 -10.47 7.79 8.89
CA THR A 498 -10.86 9.05 8.25
C THR A 498 -10.83 10.20 9.25
N GLY A 499 -10.16 11.32 8.89
CA GLY A 499 -10.00 12.48 9.76
C GLY A 499 -9.02 12.28 10.93
N LYS A 500 -8.28 11.16 10.93
CA LYS A 500 -7.29 10.81 11.96
C LYS A 500 -5.93 10.51 11.31
N LEU A 501 -5.01 9.90 12.06
CA LEU A 501 -3.72 9.47 11.52
C LEU A 501 -3.96 8.36 10.49
N THR A 502 -3.55 8.54 9.24
CA THR A 502 -3.65 7.46 8.25
C THR A 502 -2.63 6.37 8.60
N ASN A 503 -2.90 5.12 8.22
CA ASN A 503 -1.92 4.04 8.37
C ASN A 503 -0.57 4.40 7.70
N TYR A 504 -0.64 5.08 6.56
CA TYR A 504 0.53 5.57 5.85
C TYR A 504 1.31 6.62 6.66
N ALA A 505 0.63 7.61 7.26
CA ALA A 505 1.27 8.60 8.12
C ALA A 505 1.92 7.97 9.36
N LEU A 506 1.26 6.97 9.96
CA LEU A 506 1.85 6.19 11.06
C LEU A 506 3.11 5.44 10.63
N THR A 507 3.09 4.82 9.45
CA THR A 507 4.29 4.16 8.89
C THR A 507 5.42 5.15 8.63
N MET A 508 5.13 6.39 8.21
CA MET A 508 6.15 7.43 8.06
C MET A 508 6.77 7.81 9.40
N LEU A 509 5.98 7.88 10.49
CA LEU A 509 6.54 8.09 11.84
C LEU A 509 7.47 6.94 12.24
N ILE A 510 7.08 5.69 11.95
CA ILE A 510 7.91 4.51 12.26
C ILE A 510 9.23 4.58 11.48
N ILE A 511 9.18 4.80 10.17
CA ILE A 511 10.38 4.90 9.32
C ILE A 511 11.28 6.04 9.81
N PHE A 512 10.72 7.22 10.08
CA PHE A 512 11.49 8.34 10.57
C PHE A 512 12.19 8.06 11.90
N TYR A 513 11.50 7.44 12.86
CA TYR A 513 12.10 7.02 14.13
C TYR A 513 13.27 6.06 13.92
N LEU A 514 13.11 5.09 13.02
CA LEU A 514 14.15 4.12 12.69
C LEU A 514 15.36 4.72 11.96
N GLN A 515 15.22 5.92 11.39
CA GLN A 515 16.31 6.71 10.81
C GLN A 515 17.08 7.54 11.86
N GLN A 516 16.50 7.78 13.05
CA GLN A 516 17.11 8.69 14.02
C GLN A 516 18.27 8.03 14.79
N PRO A 517 19.35 8.75 15.08
CA PRO A 517 20.34 8.31 16.06
C PRO A 517 19.73 8.22 17.47
N PRO A 518 20.14 7.24 18.31
CA PRO A 518 21.11 6.17 18.04
C PRO A 518 20.50 4.92 17.37
N VAL A 519 19.22 4.95 16.97
CA VAL A 519 18.54 3.80 16.35
C VAL A 519 19.18 3.46 15.01
N SER A 520 19.25 4.42 14.08
CA SER A 520 19.99 4.34 12.81
C SER A 520 19.91 2.98 12.09
N ILE A 521 18.72 2.36 12.06
CA ILE A 521 18.49 1.08 11.37
C ILE A 521 18.29 1.34 9.87
N LEU A 522 17.63 2.44 9.52
CA LEU A 522 17.30 2.79 8.14
C LEU A 522 18.04 4.06 7.68
N PRO A 523 18.49 4.14 6.42
CA PRO A 523 19.00 5.38 5.85
C PRO A 523 17.88 6.36 5.48
N SER A 524 18.25 7.60 5.17
CA SER A 524 17.34 8.59 4.57
C SER A 524 16.92 8.18 3.14
N VAL A 525 15.79 8.69 2.66
CA VAL A 525 15.37 8.42 1.27
C VAL A 525 16.26 9.17 0.29
N GLU A 526 16.71 10.38 0.62
CA GLU A 526 17.73 11.12 -0.12
C GLU A 526 18.95 10.23 -0.40
N TRP A 527 19.45 9.54 0.63
CA TRP A 527 20.61 8.65 0.49
C TRP A 527 20.36 7.54 -0.53
N LEU A 528 19.14 6.97 -0.56
CA LEU A 528 18.74 5.96 -1.55
C LEU A 528 18.60 6.52 -2.97
N GLN A 529 18.48 7.84 -3.14
CA GLN A 529 18.30 8.54 -4.42
C GLN A 529 19.59 9.15 -4.98
N ARG A 530 20.75 8.91 -4.36
CA ARG A 530 22.02 9.53 -4.77
C ARG A 530 22.53 9.09 -6.12
N ASP A 531 22.19 7.87 -6.55
CA ASP A 531 22.57 7.36 -7.87
C ASP A 531 21.51 7.74 -8.91
N PRO A 532 21.79 8.68 -9.83
CA PRO A 532 20.84 9.13 -10.83
C PRO A 532 20.42 8.02 -11.80
N ALA A 533 21.17 6.91 -11.89
CA ALA A 533 20.78 5.76 -12.71
C ALA A 533 19.47 5.10 -12.24
N ASN A 534 19.07 5.34 -10.98
CA ASN A 534 17.83 4.83 -10.41
C ASN A 534 16.66 5.82 -10.54
N ASP A 535 16.84 7.03 -11.10
CA ASP A 535 15.80 8.05 -11.15
C ASP A 535 14.54 7.58 -11.90
N VAL A 536 13.38 7.79 -11.26
CA VAL A 536 12.07 7.51 -11.87
C VAL A 536 11.14 8.66 -11.55
N ILE A 537 10.85 9.50 -12.54
CA ILE A 537 10.01 10.69 -12.35
C ILE A 537 8.53 10.34 -12.50
N VAL A 538 7.75 10.58 -11.44
CA VAL A 538 6.28 10.46 -11.40
C VAL A 538 5.72 11.75 -10.84
N ASP A 539 4.79 12.39 -11.56
CA ASP A 539 4.17 13.67 -11.15
C ASP A 539 5.18 14.75 -10.72
N SER A 540 6.28 14.86 -11.47
CA SER A 540 7.41 15.79 -11.21
C SER A 540 8.27 15.46 -9.96
N TRP A 541 8.04 14.33 -9.30
CA TRP A 541 8.82 13.85 -8.16
C TRP A 541 9.71 12.68 -8.53
N ASN A 542 10.92 12.61 -7.95
CA ASN A 542 11.76 11.42 -8.07
C ASN A 542 11.23 10.36 -7.11
N THR A 543 10.78 9.25 -7.68
CA THR A 543 10.29 8.07 -6.96
C THR A 543 11.22 6.86 -7.13
N GLY A 544 12.30 7.05 -7.89
CA GLY A 544 13.36 6.07 -8.06
C GLY A 544 14.22 5.98 -6.80
N PHE A 545 14.74 4.79 -6.47
CA PHE A 545 15.61 4.58 -5.33
C PHE A 545 16.40 3.27 -5.48
N MET A 546 17.52 3.14 -4.77
CA MET A 546 18.30 1.91 -4.68
C MET A 546 17.46 0.74 -4.13
N HIS A 547 17.42 -0.38 -4.84
CA HIS A 547 16.55 -1.52 -4.54
C HIS A 547 17.29 -2.76 -4.03
N GLU A 548 18.61 -2.68 -3.83
CA GLU A 548 19.44 -3.79 -3.36
C GLU A 548 19.67 -3.69 -1.85
N ILE A 549 19.02 -4.56 -1.07
CA ILE A 549 19.15 -4.59 0.40
C ILE A 549 20.59 -4.84 0.83
N ASP A 550 21.35 -5.65 0.10
CA ASP A 550 22.74 -6.00 0.43
C ASP A 550 23.71 -4.80 0.37
N LYS A 551 23.30 -3.72 -0.33
CA LYS A 551 24.07 -2.46 -0.41
C LYS A 551 23.73 -1.48 0.71
N LEU A 552 22.74 -1.78 1.55
CA LEU A 552 22.44 -0.95 2.71
C LEU A 552 23.56 -1.04 3.75
N PRO A 553 23.86 0.05 4.47
CA PRO A 553 24.72 -0.02 5.63
C PRO A 553 24.17 -1.04 6.63
N LYS A 554 25.01 -1.99 7.07
CA LYS A 554 24.61 -2.95 8.10
C LYS A 554 24.34 -2.18 9.39
N SER A 555 23.15 -2.36 9.95
CA SER A 555 22.81 -1.73 11.23
C SER A 555 23.69 -2.30 12.34
N THR A 556 24.25 -1.41 13.16
CA THR A 556 24.95 -1.75 14.41
C THR A 556 23.98 -1.80 15.60
N ASN A 557 22.71 -1.49 15.39
CA ASN A 557 21.70 -1.46 16.44
C ASN A 557 21.29 -2.88 16.85
N THR A 558 21.47 -3.19 18.12
CA THR A 558 21.15 -4.49 18.74
C THR A 558 19.87 -4.47 19.57
N SER A 559 19.09 -3.38 19.54
CA SER A 559 17.88 -3.25 20.35
C SER A 559 16.84 -4.33 20.04
N SER A 560 16.28 -4.93 21.07
CA SER A 560 15.14 -5.86 20.98
C SER A 560 13.88 -5.18 20.41
N ILE A 561 12.90 -5.97 19.99
CA ILE A 561 11.62 -5.43 19.49
C ILE A 561 10.89 -4.62 20.58
N SER A 562 10.95 -5.07 21.84
CA SER A 562 10.40 -4.33 22.99
C SER A 562 11.09 -2.99 23.19
N GLU A 563 12.42 -2.92 23.04
CA GLU A 563 13.17 -1.68 23.17
C GLU A 563 12.89 -0.72 22.01
N LEU A 564 12.74 -1.22 20.78
CA LEU A 564 12.36 -0.40 19.63
C LEU A 564 10.91 0.11 19.76
N LEU A 565 10.01 -0.71 20.27
CA LEU A 565 8.61 -0.34 20.53
C LEU A 565 8.51 0.74 21.61
N GLY A 566 9.18 0.52 22.74
CA GLY A 566 9.26 1.49 23.82
C GLY A 566 9.94 2.79 23.40
N GLY A 567 11.07 2.68 22.71
CA GLY A 567 11.85 3.80 22.19
C GLY A 567 11.07 4.64 21.17
N PHE A 568 10.22 4.02 20.34
CA PHE A 568 9.32 4.75 19.45
C PHE A 568 8.36 5.65 20.24
N PHE A 569 7.76 5.13 21.31
CA PHE A 569 6.87 5.91 22.17
C PHE A 569 7.61 7.00 22.92
N GLN A 570 8.79 6.71 23.48
CA GLN A 570 9.64 7.69 24.15
C GLN A 570 10.03 8.84 23.21
N TYR A 571 10.45 8.53 21.99
CA TYR A 571 10.84 9.52 20.98
C TYR A 571 9.68 10.48 20.69
N TYR A 572 8.51 9.96 20.35
CA TYR A 572 7.36 10.80 20.00
C TYR A 572 6.63 11.40 21.21
N SER A 573 6.91 10.94 22.43
CA SER A 573 6.40 11.59 23.66
C SER A 573 7.04 12.95 23.92
N THR A 574 8.25 13.18 23.37
CA THR A 574 9.06 14.40 23.54
C THR A 574 9.26 15.18 22.24
N PHE A 575 9.01 14.58 21.07
CA PHE A 575 9.14 15.26 19.78
C PHE A 575 8.27 16.52 19.69
N ASN A 576 8.88 17.65 19.36
CA ASN A 576 8.20 18.94 19.25
C ASN A 576 7.52 19.10 17.87
N PHE A 577 6.30 18.57 17.75
CA PHE A 577 5.48 18.69 16.54
C PHE A 577 5.08 20.13 16.20
N ASP A 578 5.13 21.07 17.14
CA ASP A 578 4.79 22.48 16.89
C ASP A 578 5.90 23.19 16.11
N GLU A 579 7.17 22.88 16.38
CA GLU A 579 8.33 23.51 15.75
C GLU A 579 8.83 22.73 14.52
N TYR A 580 8.71 21.40 14.52
CA TYR A 580 9.39 20.55 13.53
C TYR A 580 8.44 19.83 12.56
N VAL A 581 8.97 19.60 11.36
CA VAL A 581 8.45 18.70 10.34
C VAL A 581 9.19 17.37 10.44
N VAL A 582 8.43 16.28 10.51
CA VAL A 582 8.96 14.92 10.36
C VAL A 582 9.29 14.73 8.88
N CYS A 583 10.58 14.55 8.56
CA CYS A 583 11.08 14.47 7.18
C CYS A 583 11.82 13.14 6.95
N PRO A 584 11.10 12.07 6.54
CA PRO A 584 11.73 10.80 6.18
C PRO A 584 12.65 10.91 4.96
N PHE A 585 12.44 11.93 4.12
CA PHE A 585 13.26 12.19 2.93
C PHE A 585 14.73 12.45 3.32
N LEU A 586 14.97 13.41 4.20
CA LEU A 586 16.32 13.73 4.68
C LEU A 586 16.76 12.86 5.86
N GLY A 587 15.81 12.22 6.55
CA GLY A 587 16.08 11.39 7.73
C GLY A 587 16.32 12.19 9.01
N TYR A 588 16.07 13.50 9.03
CA TYR A 588 16.14 14.34 10.24
C TYR A 588 15.03 15.39 10.26
N ALA A 589 14.73 15.94 11.43
CA ALA A 589 13.65 16.91 11.61
C ALA A 589 14.03 18.29 11.04
N LEU A 590 13.12 18.90 10.26
CA LEU A 590 13.29 20.26 9.73
C LEU A 590 12.44 21.26 10.51
N LYS A 591 12.96 22.46 10.77
CA LYS A 591 12.13 23.52 11.38
C LYS A 591 11.05 23.96 10.40
N LYS A 592 9.81 24.09 10.87
CA LYS A 592 8.68 24.58 10.06
C LYS A 592 8.94 25.95 9.44
N ASP A 593 9.69 26.81 10.14
CA ASP A 593 10.03 28.15 9.66
C ASP A 593 10.87 28.14 8.38
N MET A 594 11.65 27.08 8.12
CA MET A 594 12.42 26.95 6.88
C MET A 594 11.52 26.82 5.64
N PHE A 595 10.25 26.47 5.81
CA PHE A 595 9.28 26.39 4.72
C PHE A 595 8.56 27.73 4.44
N LYS A 596 8.85 28.79 5.22
CA LYS A 596 8.38 30.16 4.91
C LYS A 596 9.16 30.78 3.76
N ASP A 597 10.47 30.53 3.71
CA ASP A 597 11.35 30.90 2.61
C ASP A 597 12.08 29.64 2.12
N TYR A 598 11.66 29.13 0.97
CA TYR A 598 12.18 27.89 0.43
C TYR A 598 13.68 27.95 0.11
N ASN A 599 14.30 29.13 0.02
CA ASN A 599 15.75 29.27 -0.16
C ASN A 599 16.55 28.84 1.07
N LEU A 600 15.91 28.78 2.25
CA LEU A 600 16.52 28.29 3.48
C LEU A 600 16.55 26.75 3.57
N LEU A 601 15.89 26.04 2.65
CA LEU A 601 15.85 24.58 2.66
C LEU A 601 17.19 23.98 2.19
N PRO A 602 17.60 22.81 2.74
CA PRO A 602 18.83 22.12 2.35
C PRO A 602 18.95 21.86 0.85
N GLU A 603 20.17 21.78 0.32
CA GLU A 603 20.40 21.60 -1.13
C GLU A 603 19.77 20.32 -1.68
N ASP A 604 19.72 19.27 -0.88
CA ASP A 604 19.07 18.01 -1.21
C ASP A 604 17.57 18.17 -1.57
N MET A 605 16.93 19.24 -1.08
CA MET A 605 15.55 19.60 -1.41
C MET A 605 15.41 20.47 -2.67
N LYS A 606 16.44 20.56 -3.52
CA LYS A 606 16.41 21.36 -4.76
C LYS A 606 15.20 21.08 -5.64
N ARG A 607 14.75 19.82 -5.74
CA ARG A 607 13.56 19.45 -6.55
C ARG A 607 12.28 20.06 -5.99
N TYR A 608 12.12 20.08 -4.66
CA TYR A 608 11.00 20.78 -4.02
C TYR A 608 11.03 22.27 -4.38
N ARG A 609 12.18 22.94 -4.20
CA ARG A 609 12.32 24.37 -4.54
C ARG A 609 11.98 24.65 -6.01
N GLN A 610 12.54 23.86 -6.92
CA GLN A 610 12.30 24.01 -8.37
C GLN A 610 10.84 23.78 -8.74
N ASN A 611 10.17 22.77 -8.18
CA ASN A 611 8.76 22.48 -8.46
C ASN A 611 7.84 23.62 -7.98
N ILE A 612 8.15 24.25 -6.85
CA ILE A 612 7.40 25.42 -6.34
C ILE A 612 7.68 26.67 -7.19
N GLN A 613 8.94 26.97 -7.49
CA GLN A 613 9.34 28.13 -8.31
C GLN A 613 8.72 28.07 -9.71
N LYS A 614 8.68 26.88 -10.31
CA LYS A 614 8.05 26.62 -11.61
C LYS A 614 6.52 26.51 -11.55
N ARG A 615 5.91 26.70 -10.36
CA ARG A 615 4.45 26.58 -10.12
C ARG A 615 3.85 25.24 -10.55
N LEU A 616 4.63 24.15 -10.51
CA LEU A 616 4.16 22.80 -10.83
C LEU A 616 3.33 22.21 -9.70
N VAL A 617 3.62 22.61 -8.45
CA VAL A 617 2.96 22.15 -7.23
C VAL A 617 2.76 23.30 -6.24
N GLY A 618 1.83 23.15 -5.31
CA GLY A 618 1.66 24.07 -4.17
C GLY A 618 2.65 23.78 -3.04
N PRO A 619 2.87 24.72 -2.10
CA PRO A 619 3.80 24.54 -0.99
C PRO A 619 3.30 23.53 0.05
N LEU A 620 4.25 22.96 0.80
CA LEU A 620 3.95 22.07 1.91
C LEU A 620 3.03 22.76 2.93
N LYS A 621 1.95 22.08 3.34
CA LYS A 621 1.04 22.57 4.40
C LYS A 621 1.64 22.33 5.79
N PHE A 622 2.72 23.04 6.11
CA PHE A 622 3.55 22.83 7.31
C PHE A 622 2.96 23.39 8.61
N THR A 623 2.01 24.34 8.55
CA THR A 623 1.41 25.02 9.72
C THR A 623 0.38 24.17 10.48
N ARG A 624 0.14 22.92 10.07
CA ARG A 624 -0.74 21.98 10.79
C ARG A 624 -0.08 21.51 12.09
N SER A 625 -0.91 21.06 13.04
CA SER A 625 -0.46 20.60 14.36
C SER A 625 0.55 19.45 14.28
N ILE A 626 0.33 18.51 13.37
CA ILE A 626 1.30 17.48 13.00
C ILE A 626 1.66 17.69 11.53
N CYS A 627 2.95 17.76 11.24
CA CYS A 627 3.46 17.81 9.87
C CYS A 627 4.42 16.65 9.63
N ILE A 628 3.97 15.70 8.81
CA ILE A 628 4.76 14.56 8.36
C ILE A 628 4.85 14.67 6.85
N GLN A 629 6.05 14.83 6.34
CA GLN A 629 6.30 14.98 4.91
C GLN A 629 6.26 13.61 4.23
N ASP A 630 5.66 13.53 3.05
CA ASP A 630 5.81 12.38 2.17
C ASP A 630 7.26 12.26 1.65
N PRO A 631 7.85 11.06 1.60
CA PRO A 631 9.24 10.87 1.19
C PRO A 631 9.53 11.14 -0.29
N PHE A 632 8.53 11.13 -1.18
CA PHE A 632 8.70 11.45 -2.60
C PHE A 632 7.98 12.75 -2.97
N GLU A 633 6.69 12.86 -2.65
CA GLU A 633 5.90 14.07 -2.90
C GLU A 633 6.18 15.11 -1.82
N LEU A 634 7.35 15.76 -1.86
CA LEU A 634 7.86 16.59 -0.75
C LEU A 634 6.95 17.80 -0.39
N CYS A 635 5.96 18.14 -1.22
CA CYS A 635 4.93 19.14 -0.90
C CYS A 635 3.70 18.58 -0.16
N HIS A 636 3.63 17.27 0.04
CA HIS A 636 2.51 16.61 0.69
C HIS A 636 2.76 16.39 2.18
N ASN A 637 1.85 16.92 3.00
CA ASN A 637 1.77 16.59 4.43
C ASN A 637 0.74 15.47 4.63
N VAL A 638 1.22 14.26 4.90
CA VAL A 638 0.39 13.04 5.05
C VAL A 638 -0.49 13.06 6.31
N ALA A 639 -0.20 13.98 7.24
CA ALA A 639 -0.98 14.23 8.46
C ALA A 639 -1.90 15.46 8.35
N SER A 640 -2.10 16.03 7.16
CA SER A 640 -2.84 17.28 6.99
C SER A 640 -4.32 17.25 7.41
N ALA A 641 -4.91 16.05 7.55
CA ALA A 641 -6.27 15.85 8.04
C ALA A 641 -6.39 15.93 9.58
N ILE A 642 -5.27 15.87 10.31
CA ILE A 642 -5.28 15.85 11.78
C ILE A 642 -5.52 17.27 12.31
N ASN A 643 -6.56 17.41 13.13
CA ASN A 643 -6.83 18.65 13.86
C ASN A 643 -6.05 18.70 15.20
N SER A 644 -6.03 19.86 15.84
CA SER A 644 -5.28 20.08 17.09
C SER A 644 -5.74 19.17 18.23
N ARG A 645 -7.03 18.86 18.35
CA ARG A 645 -7.55 17.96 19.38
C ARG A 645 -6.99 16.55 19.20
N VAL A 646 -7.13 15.98 18.00
CA VAL A 646 -6.61 14.64 17.69
C VAL A 646 -5.09 14.60 17.87
N SER A 647 -4.38 15.68 17.49
CA SER A 647 -2.94 15.82 17.74
C SER A 647 -2.60 15.74 19.23
N SER A 648 -3.30 16.47 20.10
CA SER A 648 -3.08 16.43 21.54
C SER A 648 -3.40 15.07 22.14
N GLU A 649 -4.46 14.41 21.67
CA GLU A 649 -4.81 13.04 22.07
C GLU A 649 -3.70 12.05 21.70
N ILE A 650 -3.20 12.07 20.46
CA ILE A 650 -2.10 11.21 20.01
C ILE A 650 -0.85 11.40 20.88
N ILE A 651 -0.45 12.65 21.15
CA ILE A 651 0.72 12.96 21.99
C ILE A 651 0.54 12.44 23.43
N ALA A 652 -0.66 12.55 24.00
CA ALA A 652 -0.95 12.02 25.33
C ALA A 652 -0.81 10.49 25.38
N TYR A 653 -1.19 9.80 24.31
CA TYR A 653 -1.03 8.35 24.20
C TYR A 653 0.42 7.92 23.95
N PHE A 654 1.21 8.71 23.22
CA PHE A 654 2.67 8.48 23.15
C PHE A 654 3.32 8.61 24.53
N LYS A 655 2.98 9.66 25.31
CA LYS A 655 3.46 9.82 26.69
C LYS A 655 3.05 8.66 27.59
N PHE A 656 1.79 8.23 27.51
CA PHE A 656 1.29 7.09 28.25
C PHE A 656 2.05 5.80 27.94
N ALA A 657 2.22 5.49 26.66
CA ALA A 657 2.92 4.29 26.24
C ALA A 657 4.43 4.34 26.56
N ALA A 658 5.03 5.53 26.54
CA ALA A 658 6.40 5.75 27.00
C ALA A 658 6.54 5.48 28.50
N THR A 659 5.66 6.03 29.34
CA THR A 659 5.64 5.75 30.79
C THR A 659 5.42 4.27 31.07
N ALA A 660 4.47 3.63 30.38
CA ALA A 660 4.23 2.19 30.53
C ALA A 660 5.47 1.34 30.15
N TYR A 661 6.26 1.79 29.17
CA TYR A 661 7.53 1.16 28.84
C TYR A 661 8.59 1.38 29.91
N ASP A 662 8.75 2.61 30.41
CA ASP A 662 9.71 2.91 31.46
C ASP A 662 9.45 2.08 32.73
N ASP A 663 8.18 1.95 33.13
CA ASP A 663 7.75 1.17 34.29
C ASP A 663 8.03 -0.34 34.12
N GLU A 664 7.88 -0.87 32.91
CA GLU A 664 8.03 -2.30 32.61
C GLU A 664 9.42 -2.69 32.10
N LYS A 665 10.30 -1.71 31.81
CA LYS A 665 11.62 -1.97 31.20
C LYS A 665 12.48 -2.90 32.05
N LEU A 666 12.49 -2.70 33.38
CA LEU A 666 13.22 -3.55 34.33
C LEU A 666 12.59 -4.93 34.53
N ASN A 667 11.35 -5.12 34.08
CA ASN A 667 10.58 -6.36 34.16
C ASN A 667 10.50 -7.07 32.79
N ASN A 668 11.52 -6.90 31.94
CA ASN A 668 11.58 -7.45 30.59
C ASN A 668 10.34 -7.15 29.74
N CYS A 669 9.72 -5.98 29.94
CA CYS A 669 8.52 -5.53 29.24
C CYS A 669 7.30 -6.46 29.33
N LYS A 670 7.23 -7.31 30.38
CA LYS A 670 6.18 -8.32 30.52
C LYS A 670 4.76 -7.72 30.59
N GLY A 671 4.60 -6.57 31.25
CA GLY A 671 3.31 -5.87 31.33
C GLY A 671 3.02 -4.91 30.18
N LEU A 672 4.01 -4.64 29.30
CA LEU A 672 3.93 -3.53 28.34
C LEU A 672 2.74 -3.64 27.40
N LEU A 673 2.60 -4.77 26.69
CA LEU A 673 1.53 -4.95 25.70
C LEU A 673 0.15 -4.94 26.36
N LYS A 674 0.02 -5.55 27.55
CA LYS A 674 -1.20 -5.50 28.36
C LYS A 674 -1.58 -4.06 28.71
N THR A 675 -0.64 -3.25 29.15
CA THR A 675 -0.89 -1.84 29.51
C THR A 675 -1.25 -1.02 28.29
N ILE A 676 -0.44 -1.04 27.22
CA ILE A 676 -0.66 -0.17 26.06
C ILE A 676 -1.85 -0.59 25.21
N LEU A 677 -2.34 -1.84 25.28
CA LEU A 677 -3.50 -2.29 24.50
C LEU A 677 -4.81 -2.23 25.29
N LEU A 678 -4.78 -2.47 26.61
CA LEU A 678 -6.01 -2.57 27.42
C LEU A 678 -6.35 -1.29 28.17
N GLN A 679 -5.36 -0.44 28.44
CA GLN A 679 -5.54 0.77 29.21
C GLN A 679 -5.51 2.02 28.34
N LYS A 680 -6.03 3.12 28.89
CA LYS A 680 -6.04 4.44 28.24
C LYS A 680 -5.50 5.48 29.23
N PRO A 681 -4.71 6.46 28.77
CA PRO A 681 -4.32 7.55 29.63
C PRO A 681 -5.54 8.31 30.14
N LYS A 682 -5.38 8.89 31.32
CA LYS A 682 -6.15 10.08 31.69
C LYS A 682 -5.70 11.18 30.74
N LEU A 683 -6.44 11.36 29.65
CA LEU A 683 -6.26 12.50 28.79
C LEU A 683 -6.32 13.74 29.69
N PRO A 684 -5.41 14.72 29.51
CA PRO A 684 -5.57 16.01 30.14
C PRO A 684 -7.02 16.41 29.87
N LYS A 685 -7.82 16.57 30.93
CA LYS A 685 -9.09 17.28 30.80
C LYS A 685 -8.63 18.65 30.31
N GLY A 686 -8.60 18.84 28.99
CA GLY A 686 -8.16 20.10 28.41
C GLY A 686 -8.98 21.13 29.14
N LYS A 687 -8.31 22.06 29.85
CA LYS A 687 -8.94 23.08 30.71
C LYS A 687 -10.33 23.34 30.14
N ASN A 688 -11.34 22.78 30.79
CA ASN A 688 -12.68 22.67 30.22
C ASN A 688 -13.09 24.10 29.89
N ASN A 689 -13.07 24.45 28.61
CA ASN A 689 -13.75 25.54 27.90
C ASN A 689 -13.02 25.80 26.57
N PRO A 690 -13.48 25.21 25.44
CA PRO A 690 -12.93 25.54 24.13
C PRO A 690 -13.00 27.05 23.86
N GLU A 691 -11.89 27.68 23.51
CA GLU A 691 -11.91 29.04 22.95
C GLU A 691 -12.35 28.95 21.49
N PHE A 692 -13.51 29.54 21.16
CA PHE A 692 -13.96 29.65 19.77
C PHE A 692 -13.37 30.92 19.18
N ARG A 693 -12.69 30.81 18.02
CA ARG A 693 -11.95 31.93 17.42
C ARG A 693 -12.24 32.04 15.94
N THR A 694 -12.67 33.21 15.50
CA THR A 694 -12.98 33.50 14.10
C THR A 694 -12.20 34.72 13.62
N VAL A 695 -11.56 34.58 12.46
CA VAL A 695 -10.88 35.69 11.79
C VAL A 695 -11.89 36.39 10.90
N ILE A 696 -12.09 37.68 11.11
CA ILE A 696 -12.93 38.49 10.25
C ILE A 696 -12.13 38.74 8.97
N PHE A 697 -12.66 38.29 7.82
CA PHE A 697 -11.88 38.26 6.58
C PHE A 697 -11.32 39.65 6.22
N PRO A 698 -10.01 39.74 5.89
CA PRO A 698 -9.36 41.02 5.64
C PRO A 698 -10.04 41.84 4.54
N HIS A 699 -10.53 41.24 3.47
CA HIS A 699 -11.12 41.97 2.34
C HIS A 699 -12.37 42.78 2.72
N TYR A 700 -13.18 42.32 3.68
CA TYR A 700 -14.31 43.12 4.17
C TYR A 700 -13.84 44.32 4.99
N ILE A 701 -12.85 44.12 5.87
CA ILE A 701 -12.29 45.18 6.72
C ILE A 701 -11.62 46.28 5.87
N HIS A 702 -10.96 45.90 4.78
CA HIS A 702 -10.33 46.84 3.86
C HIS A 702 -11.34 47.76 3.16
N ASN A 703 -12.59 47.32 3.01
CA ASN A 703 -13.65 48.01 2.29
C ASN A 703 -14.61 48.82 3.18
N ILE A 704 -14.38 48.86 4.50
CA ILE A 704 -15.16 49.71 5.42
C ILE A 704 -14.88 51.18 5.10
N THR A 705 -15.95 51.98 4.94
CA THR A 705 -15.86 53.41 4.59
C THR A 705 -15.40 54.28 5.75
N ASN A 706 -15.76 53.89 6.99
CA ASN A 706 -15.37 54.62 8.19
C ASN A 706 -13.86 54.49 8.45
N PRO A 707 -13.11 55.59 8.63
CA PRO A 707 -11.69 55.55 8.96
C PRO A 707 -11.41 54.82 10.29
N ASP A 708 -12.31 54.91 11.26
CA ASP A 708 -12.30 54.06 12.45
C ASP A 708 -13.06 52.74 12.19
N TRP A 709 -12.47 51.93 11.32
CA TRP A 709 -13.01 50.61 10.95
C TRP A 709 -13.12 49.66 12.16
N LYS A 710 -12.34 49.88 13.22
CA LYS A 710 -12.39 49.08 14.44
C LYS A 710 -13.70 49.32 15.20
N SER A 711 -14.15 50.58 15.26
CA SER A 711 -15.46 50.89 15.85
C SER A 711 -16.58 50.20 15.09
N VAL A 712 -16.57 50.25 13.77
CA VAL A 712 -17.60 49.55 12.97
C VAL A 712 -17.64 48.04 13.27
N VAL A 713 -16.49 47.38 13.32
CA VAL A 713 -16.40 45.95 13.66
C VAL A 713 -16.92 45.68 15.08
N ARG A 714 -16.58 46.54 16.03
CA ARG A 714 -17.04 46.48 17.41
C ARG A 714 -18.56 46.62 17.48
N ASP A 715 -19.11 47.68 16.91
CA ASP A 715 -20.53 48.05 17.00
C ASP A 715 -21.42 46.98 16.35
N VAL A 716 -21.01 46.44 15.19
CA VAL A 716 -21.70 45.31 14.55
C VAL A 716 -21.65 44.06 15.42
N THR A 717 -20.50 43.75 16.03
CA THR A 717 -20.38 42.58 16.91
C THR A 717 -21.26 42.74 18.16
N ILE A 718 -21.25 43.91 18.79
CA ILE A 718 -22.07 44.20 19.97
C ILE A 718 -23.56 44.12 19.62
N SER A 719 -23.99 44.70 18.49
CA SER A 719 -25.39 44.63 18.05
C SER A 719 -25.87 43.18 17.85
N ILE A 720 -25.02 42.28 17.33
CA ILE A 720 -25.38 40.85 17.23
C ILE A 720 -25.64 40.26 18.62
N PHE A 721 -24.74 40.50 19.58
CA PHE A 721 -24.88 39.95 20.92
C PHE A 721 -26.07 40.56 21.68
N GLU A 722 -26.20 41.88 21.69
CA GLU A 722 -27.19 42.58 22.51
C GLU A 722 -28.57 42.67 21.83
N ASP A 723 -28.63 43.05 20.55
CA ASP A 723 -29.91 43.30 19.88
C ASP A 723 -30.58 42.03 19.38
N ILE A 724 -29.78 41.07 18.89
CA ILE A 724 -30.25 39.82 18.27
C ILE A 724 -30.22 38.66 19.26
N CYS A 725 -29.07 38.41 19.90
CA CYS A 725 -28.90 37.28 20.82
C CYS A 725 -29.41 37.57 22.24
N LYS A 726 -29.73 38.84 22.57
CA LYS A 726 -30.20 39.28 23.90
C LYS A 726 -29.21 38.97 25.03
N ILE A 727 -27.92 38.95 24.71
CA ILE A 727 -26.81 38.77 25.65
C ILE A 727 -26.18 40.13 25.88
N LYS A 728 -26.41 40.71 27.07
CA LYS A 728 -25.80 41.99 27.46
C LYS A 728 -24.28 41.82 27.64
N LEU A 729 -23.51 42.72 27.04
CA LEU A 729 -22.05 42.71 27.11
C LEU A 729 -21.54 43.86 27.97
N THR A 730 -20.76 43.54 29.00
CA THR A 730 -20.08 44.53 29.86
C THR A 730 -18.60 44.59 29.47
N LYS A 731 -18.12 45.77 29.07
CA LYS A 731 -16.71 45.97 28.75
C LYS A 731 -15.85 45.77 30.00
N VAL A 732 -14.74 45.05 29.84
CA VAL A 732 -13.74 44.87 30.90
C VAL A 732 -12.69 45.95 30.75
N ASP A 733 -12.54 46.79 31.77
CA ASP A 733 -11.50 47.81 31.81
C ASP A 733 -10.14 47.13 32.04
N GLU A 734 -9.23 47.27 31.08
CA GLU A 734 -7.85 46.82 31.20
C GLU A 734 -6.91 48.02 31.21
N LYS A 735 -5.85 47.95 32.03
CA LYS A 735 -4.76 48.92 31.96
C LYS A 735 -4.12 48.83 30.57
N PRO A 736 -4.01 49.94 29.82
CA PRO A 736 -3.38 49.91 28.49
C PRO A 736 -1.93 49.43 28.64
N ASN A 737 -1.57 48.38 27.89
CA ASN A 737 -0.18 47.95 27.77
C ASN A 737 0.45 48.64 26.55
N PRO A 738 1.32 49.65 26.75
CA PRO A 738 1.90 50.41 25.65
C PRO A 738 2.83 49.58 24.75
N GLU A 739 3.30 48.40 25.17
CA GLU A 739 4.16 47.51 24.39
C GLU A 739 3.38 46.52 23.49
N ALA A 740 2.06 46.48 23.59
CA ALA A 740 1.25 45.51 22.85
C ALA A 740 1.08 45.90 21.38
N LYS A 741 1.70 45.11 20.47
CA LYS A 741 1.53 45.24 19.00
C LYS A 741 0.09 45.09 18.49
N LYS A 742 -0.85 44.64 19.33
CA LYS A 742 -2.26 44.41 19.00
C LYS A 742 -3.16 45.03 20.05
N GLN A 743 -4.16 45.78 19.62
CA GLN A 743 -5.20 46.32 20.49
C GLN A 743 -6.20 45.20 20.80
N LYS A 744 -6.54 45.01 22.07
CA LYS A 744 -7.52 44.04 22.53
C LYS A 744 -8.62 44.76 23.29
N GLU A 745 -9.86 44.34 23.05
CA GLU A 745 -11.03 44.78 23.81
C GLU A 745 -11.76 43.53 24.30
N LYS A 746 -12.03 43.49 25.61
CA LYS A 746 -12.66 42.35 26.26
C LYS A 746 -14.04 42.76 26.77
N TYR A 747 -14.98 41.86 26.62
CA TYR A 747 -16.35 42.00 27.07
C TYR A 747 -16.77 40.73 27.80
N THR A 748 -17.55 40.86 28.85
CA THR A 748 -18.16 39.74 29.56
C THR A 748 -19.66 39.75 29.36
N GLY A 749 -20.27 38.57 29.31
CA GLY A 749 -21.71 38.43 29.16
C GLY A 749 -22.18 37.12 29.76
N VAL A 750 -23.50 36.98 29.89
CA VAL A 750 -24.12 35.76 30.43
C VAL A 750 -25.14 35.23 29.44
N VAL A 751 -25.00 33.95 29.09
CA VAL A 751 -25.97 33.23 28.25
C VAL A 751 -26.90 32.45 29.14
N THR A 752 -28.21 32.72 29.04
CA THR A 752 -29.21 32.16 29.96
C THR A 752 -30.22 31.21 29.32
N LYS A 753 -30.29 31.21 27.98
CA LYS A 753 -31.27 30.47 27.17
C LYS A 753 -30.60 29.82 25.96
N ALA A 754 -31.11 28.68 25.50
CA ALA A 754 -30.53 27.92 24.39
C ALA A 754 -30.90 28.51 23.02
N ILE A 755 -30.57 29.79 22.80
CA ILE A 755 -30.94 30.59 21.62
C ILE A 755 -30.42 30.05 20.27
N TRP A 756 -29.59 29.00 20.30
CA TRP A 756 -29.09 28.27 19.14
C TRP A 756 -30.09 27.20 18.64
N LYS A 757 -31.11 26.82 19.43
CA LYS A 757 -32.20 25.90 19.01
C LYS A 757 -33.24 26.60 18.12
N ARG A 758 -32.80 27.07 16.94
CA ARG A 758 -33.59 27.99 16.08
C ARG A 758 -34.43 27.30 15.00
N LYS A 759 -34.12 26.04 14.67
CA LYS A 759 -34.63 25.30 13.48
C LYS A 759 -36.15 25.36 13.29
N GLN A 760 -36.93 25.25 14.37
CA GLN A 760 -38.40 25.27 14.30
C GLN A 760 -38.95 26.66 13.95
N PHE A 761 -38.40 27.72 14.54
CA PHE A 761 -38.87 29.09 14.35
C PHE A 761 -38.32 29.69 13.06
N SER A 762 -37.09 29.37 12.68
CA SER A 762 -36.51 29.88 11.44
C SER A 762 -37.32 29.45 10.21
N LYS A 763 -37.88 28.23 10.20
CA LYS A 763 -38.82 27.80 9.15
C LYS A 763 -40.07 28.68 9.07
N LEU A 764 -40.62 29.09 10.21
CA LEU A 764 -41.82 29.93 10.31
C LEU A 764 -41.55 31.35 9.78
N TYR A 765 -40.44 31.97 10.20
CA TYR A 765 -40.10 33.34 9.82
C TYR A 765 -39.43 33.48 8.46
N ASN A 766 -38.97 32.37 7.84
CA ASN A 766 -38.47 32.37 6.46
C ASN A 766 -39.54 32.80 5.44
N MET A 767 -40.82 32.63 5.76
CA MET A 767 -41.94 32.98 4.88
C MET A 767 -42.44 34.42 5.05
N MET A 768 -41.89 35.17 6.02
CA MET A 768 -42.31 36.55 6.32
C MET A 768 -41.42 37.59 5.62
N LYS A 769 -42.02 38.64 5.05
CA LYS A 769 -41.31 39.77 4.45
C LYS A 769 -40.90 40.80 5.52
N ILE A 770 -39.92 40.45 6.35
CA ILE A 770 -39.34 41.32 7.39
C ILE A 770 -37.83 41.45 7.22
N THR A 771 -37.23 42.50 7.80
CA THR A 771 -35.78 42.72 7.68
C THR A 771 -34.98 41.60 8.38
N PHE A 772 -33.76 41.34 7.93
CA PHE A 772 -32.89 40.31 8.50
C PHE A 772 -32.74 40.44 10.03
N THR A 773 -32.45 41.66 10.52
CA THR A 773 -32.29 41.91 11.95
C THR A 773 -33.57 41.64 12.74
N GLU A 774 -34.71 42.09 12.22
CA GLU A 774 -36.02 41.87 12.87
C GLU A 774 -36.40 40.38 12.87
N LYS A 775 -36.12 39.66 11.79
CA LYS A 775 -36.30 38.21 11.69
C LYS A 775 -35.50 37.48 12.76
N GLN A 776 -34.19 37.75 12.85
CA GLN A 776 -33.33 37.06 13.82
C GLN A 776 -33.70 37.42 15.27
N ARG A 777 -34.14 38.66 15.52
CA ARG A 777 -34.65 39.07 16.84
C ARG A 777 -35.93 38.33 17.23
N ARG A 778 -36.90 38.20 16.32
CA ARG A 778 -38.15 37.47 16.59
C ARG A 778 -37.91 36.01 16.89
N ILE A 779 -37.05 35.35 16.10
CA ILE A 779 -36.66 33.95 16.35
C ILE A 779 -36.04 33.80 17.75
N THR A 780 -35.13 34.70 18.14
CA THR A 780 -34.56 34.66 19.50
C THR A 780 -35.63 34.85 20.57
N ASN A 781 -36.53 35.81 20.42
CA ASN A 781 -37.61 36.06 21.38
C ASN A 781 -38.55 34.86 21.53
N GLU A 782 -38.93 34.20 20.43
CA GLU A 782 -39.76 32.98 20.46
C GLU A 782 -39.06 31.85 21.22
N ILE A 783 -37.77 31.64 21.00
CA ILE A 783 -36.99 30.64 21.75
C ILE A 783 -36.96 31.00 23.23
N MET A 784 -36.72 32.26 23.58
CA MET A 784 -36.70 32.70 24.97
C MET A 784 -38.05 32.52 25.68
N ASN A 785 -39.16 32.63 24.96
CA ASN A 785 -40.51 32.44 25.49
C ASN A 785 -40.90 30.95 25.61
N VAL A 786 -40.50 30.11 24.66
CA VAL A 786 -40.88 28.69 24.61
C VAL A 786 -39.94 27.80 25.43
N ASP A 787 -38.65 28.12 25.49
CA ASP A 787 -37.67 27.38 26.26
C ASP A 787 -37.86 27.67 27.76
N LYS A 788 -38.36 26.68 28.50
CA LYS A 788 -38.61 26.81 29.95
C LYS A 788 -37.33 26.64 30.76
N GLU A 789 -36.30 26.00 30.21
CA GLU A 789 -35.03 25.79 30.90
C GLU A 789 -34.24 27.11 30.97
N THR A 790 -33.61 27.37 32.11
CA THR A 790 -32.69 28.50 32.30
C THR A 790 -31.38 27.98 32.86
N PHE A 791 -30.28 28.44 32.29
CA PHE A 791 -28.94 28.12 32.76
C PHE A 791 -28.13 29.40 32.87
N ASN A 792 -26.87 29.31 33.29
CA ASN A 792 -25.98 30.45 33.38
C ASN A 792 -24.61 30.07 32.83
N ILE A 793 -24.27 30.59 31.64
CA ILE A 793 -22.94 30.41 31.06
C ILE A 793 -22.28 31.78 30.97
N GLN A 794 -21.30 32.02 31.84
CA GLN A 794 -20.49 33.22 31.80
C GLN A 794 -19.47 33.15 30.66
N ILE A 795 -19.51 34.13 29.76
CA ILE A 795 -18.65 34.20 28.59
C ILE A 795 -17.74 35.43 28.63
N GLN A 796 -16.58 35.32 27.99
CA GLN A 796 -15.71 36.43 27.64
C GLN A 796 -15.55 36.49 26.12
N LEU A 797 -16.04 37.57 25.51
CA LEU A 797 -15.77 37.94 24.13
C LEU A 797 -14.50 38.81 24.09
N THR A 798 -13.55 38.49 23.22
CA THR A 798 -12.33 39.27 23.00
C THR A 798 -12.23 39.66 21.53
N LEU A 799 -12.23 40.96 21.25
CA LEU A 799 -11.93 41.52 19.94
C LEU A 799 -10.45 41.92 19.90
N THR A 800 -9.69 41.34 18.98
CA THR A 800 -8.27 41.66 18.77
C THR A 800 -8.09 42.33 17.41
N PHE A 801 -7.54 43.55 17.41
CA PHE A 801 -7.27 44.34 16.23
C PHE A 801 -5.77 44.46 15.97
N SER A 802 -5.35 44.28 14.73
CA SER A 802 -3.98 44.54 14.26
C SER A 802 -4.02 45.65 13.22
N ASN A 803 -3.30 46.75 13.50
CA ASN A 803 -3.15 47.86 12.55
C ASN A 803 -2.21 47.47 11.39
N GLU A 804 -1.07 46.85 11.69
CA GLU A 804 -0.07 46.44 10.68
C GLU A 804 -0.66 45.56 9.57
N THR A 805 -1.54 44.62 9.94
CA THR A 805 -2.13 43.66 8.98
C THR A 805 -3.58 44.00 8.61
N LYS A 806 -4.13 45.09 9.16
CA LYS A 806 -5.55 45.48 9.07
C LYS A 806 -6.50 44.27 9.21
N THR A 807 -6.32 43.53 10.32
CA THR A 807 -7.12 42.32 10.63
C THR A 807 -7.83 42.46 11.97
N ALA A 808 -9.01 41.83 12.08
CA ALA A 808 -9.74 41.66 13.32
C ALA A 808 -10.01 40.18 13.60
N VAL A 809 -9.93 39.80 14.87
CA VAL A 809 -10.24 38.46 15.35
C VAL A 809 -11.20 38.57 16.52
N ALA A 810 -12.31 37.86 16.44
CA ALA A 810 -13.22 37.68 17.58
C ALA A 810 -12.95 36.31 18.21
N SER A 811 -12.77 36.27 19.53
CA SER A 811 -12.69 35.02 20.28
C SER A 811 -13.65 34.99 21.46
N LEU A 812 -14.19 33.81 21.73
CA LEU A 812 -15.17 33.55 22.77
C LEU A 812 -14.61 32.48 23.72
N LYS A 813 -14.62 32.77 25.02
CA LYS A 813 -14.27 31.85 26.10
C LYS A 813 -15.41 31.76 27.10
N GLN A 814 -15.46 30.68 27.87
CA GLN A 814 -16.28 30.61 29.09
C GLN A 814 -15.38 30.88 30.30
N LEU A 815 -15.84 31.74 31.22
CA LEU A 815 -15.07 32.26 32.35
C LEU A 815 -15.06 31.30 33.55
N GLU A 816 -16.21 30.71 33.87
CA GLU A 816 -16.37 29.73 34.93
C GLU A 816 -16.90 28.43 34.31
N ALA A 817 -16.08 27.38 34.29
CA ALA A 817 -16.52 26.03 33.94
C ALA A 817 -17.11 25.40 35.20
N ASP A 818 -18.44 25.48 35.37
CA ASP A 818 -19.08 24.63 36.36
C ASP A 818 -18.71 23.18 36.10
N LYS A 819 -18.43 22.43 37.18
CA LYS A 819 -17.98 21.02 37.09
C LYS A 819 -19.08 20.08 36.55
N GLU A 820 -20.25 20.62 36.24
CA GLU A 820 -21.40 19.92 35.70
C GLU A 820 -21.23 19.64 34.20
N PHE A 821 -21.48 18.39 33.81
CA PHE A 821 -21.28 17.91 32.44
C PHE A 821 -22.21 18.60 31.42
N GLU A 822 -23.39 19.03 31.85
CA GLU A 822 -24.42 19.63 31.00
C GLU A 822 -24.06 21.05 30.54
N THR A 823 -23.63 21.93 31.45
CA THR A 823 -23.25 23.31 31.12
C THR A 823 -22.06 23.38 30.15
N GLY A 824 -21.10 22.46 30.28
CA GLY A 824 -19.96 22.33 29.36
C GLY A 824 -20.34 21.89 27.94
N ASN A 825 -21.42 21.12 27.77
CA ASN A 825 -21.95 20.77 26.44
C ASN A 825 -22.73 21.95 25.83
N MET A 826 -23.51 22.66 26.64
CA MET A 826 -24.26 23.83 26.20
C MET A 826 -23.36 24.97 25.72
N TYR A 827 -22.25 25.23 26.40
CA TYR A 827 -21.26 26.21 25.93
C TYR A 827 -20.65 25.81 24.57
N ARG A 828 -20.44 24.52 24.31
CA ARG A 828 -19.93 24.06 23.02
C ARG A 828 -20.91 24.32 21.89
N GLU A 829 -22.20 24.06 22.11
CA GLU A 829 -23.24 24.35 21.12
C GLU A 829 -23.39 25.86 20.89
N PHE A 830 -23.37 26.67 21.96
CA PHE A 830 -23.33 28.12 21.83
C PHE A 830 -22.10 28.61 21.07
N GLY A 831 -20.93 28.01 21.31
CA GLY A 831 -19.70 28.35 20.62
C GLY A 831 -19.69 28.00 19.13
N LYS A 832 -20.30 26.87 18.74
CA LYS A 832 -20.56 26.55 17.31
C LYS A 832 -21.49 27.59 16.68
N PHE A 833 -22.55 27.97 17.41
CA PHE A 833 -23.48 29.00 16.98
C PHE A 833 -22.80 30.37 16.81
N PHE A 834 -21.90 30.74 17.73
CA PHE A 834 -21.02 31.91 17.61
C PHE A 834 -20.19 31.89 16.33
N MET A 835 -19.53 30.78 16.02
CA MET A 835 -18.77 30.66 14.77
C MET A 835 -19.65 30.83 13.53
N SER A 836 -20.89 30.32 13.58
CA SER A 836 -21.86 30.45 12.50
C SER A 836 -22.31 31.90 12.28
N PHE A 837 -22.77 32.60 13.32
CA PHE A 837 -23.24 33.99 13.13
C PHE A 837 -22.11 34.97 12.85
N MET A 838 -20.90 34.72 13.33
CA MET A 838 -19.74 35.58 13.02
C MET A 838 -19.23 35.41 11.59
N THR A 839 -19.57 34.30 10.92
CA THR A 839 -19.25 34.09 9.49
C THR A 839 -20.39 34.48 8.56
N GLY A 840 -21.64 34.38 9.00
CA GLY A 840 -22.82 34.75 8.21
C GLY A 840 -23.41 36.12 8.56
N TRP A 841 -24.01 36.26 9.75
CA TRP A 841 -24.78 37.43 10.17
C TRP A 841 -23.93 38.70 10.24
N PHE A 842 -22.69 38.56 10.72
CA PHE A 842 -21.74 39.66 10.77
C PHE A 842 -21.52 40.29 9.39
N ILE A 843 -21.41 39.49 8.33
CA ILE A 843 -21.25 40.01 6.97
C ILE A 843 -22.49 40.79 6.53
N VAL A 844 -23.69 40.25 6.79
CA VAL A 844 -24.97 40.89 6.43
C VAL A 844 -25.10 42.26 7.10
N LEU A 845 -24.79 42.34 8.40
CA LEU A 845 -24.87 43.58 9.17
C LEU A 845 -23.71 44.54 8.89
N LEU A 846 -22.58 44.05 8.38
CA LEU A 846 -21.46 44.90 7.97
C LEU A 846 -21.72 45.61 6.64
N ARG A 847 -22.54 45.06 5.74
CA ARG A 847 -22.78 45.60 4.38
C ARG A 847 -23.10 47.10 4.31
N PRO A 848 -23.96 47.68 5.18
CA PRO A 848 -24.25 49.11 5.14
C PRO A 848 -23.02 50.00 5.35
N HIS A 849 -21.95 49.47 5.92
CA HIS A 849 -20.70 50.17 6.21
C HIS A 849 -19.61 49.94 5.16
N LEU A 850 -19.86 49.15 4.12
CA LEU A 850 -18.91 48.88 3.04
C LEU A 850 -19.10 49.88 1.90
N LYS A 851 -18.03 50.15 1.14
CA LYS A 851 -18.11 50.93 -0.11
C LYS A 851 -19.12 50.29 -1.07
N LYS A 852 -20.11 51.05 -1.55
CA LYS A 852 -21.00 50.61 -2.63
C LYS A 852 -20.16 50.42 -3.91
N LYS A 853 -20.15 49.22 -4.48
CA LYS A 853 -19.63 49.00 -5.84
C LYS A 853 -20.64 49.57 -6.84
N GLU A 854 -20.19 50.37 -7.81
CA GLU A 854 -21.02 50.76 -8.95
C GLU A 854 -21.20 49.56 -9.90
N ASN A 855 -22.44 49.06 -9.96
CA ASN A 855 -23.11 48.12 -10.89
C ASN A 855 -22.30 47.09 -11.72
N ALA A 856 -22.56 45.81 -11.43
CA ALA A 856 -22.91 44.72 -12.39
C ALA A 856 -23.02 43.34 -11.70
N GLU A 857 -22.49 43.18 -10.47
CA GLU A 857 -22.46 41.89 -9.75
C GLU A 857 -23.63 41.66 -8.78
N GLN A 858 -24.51 42.67 -8.62
CA GLN A 858 -25.53 42.69 -7.58
C GLN A 858 -26.56 41.54 -7.69
N SER A 859 -26.84 41.05 -8.91
CA SER A 859 -27.77 39.94 -9.13
C SER A 859 -27.19 38.55 -8.83
N LYS A 860 -25.87 38.38 -8.75
CA LYS A 860 -25.23 37.09 -8.43
C LYS A 860 -24.94 36.93 -6.94
N GLU A 861 -24.60 38.01 -6.23
CA GLU A 861 -24.38 37.96 -4.78
C GLU A 861 -25.69 37.90 -3.98
N ASP A 862 -26.75 38.61 -4.39
CA ASP A 862 -28.04 38.57 -3.68
C ASP A 862 -28.67 37.16 -3.71
N ASN A 863 -28.53 36.43 -4.83
CA ASN A 863 -28.98 35.05 -4.97
C ASN A 863 -28.16 34.05 -4.13
N ASN A 864 -26.86 34.30 -3.93
CA ASN A 864 -25.98 33.40 -3.15
C ASN A 864 -26.12 33.63 -1.63
N VAL A 865 -26.61 34.81 -1.24
CA VAL A 865 -26.86 35.18 0.16
C VAL A 865 -28.24 34.72 0.61
N GLN A 866 -29.28 34.84 -0.23
CA GLN A 866 -30.59 34.26 0.06
C GLN A 866 -30.52 32.74 0.25
N ASN A 867 -29.69 32.04 -0.53
CA ASN A 867 -29.45 30.60 -0.35
C ASN A 867 -28.68 30.27 0.96
N LYS A 868 -27.77 31.14 1.42
CA LYS A 868 -27.07 30.97 2.71
C LYS A 868 -27.93 31.35 3.92
N GLU A 869 -28.86 32.30 3.78
CA GLU A 869 -29.82 32.65 4.83
C GLU A 869 -30.72 31.46 5.20
N SER A 870 -31.05 30.58 4.25
CA SER A 870 -31.77 29.33 4.54
C SER A 870 -30.90 28.24 5.19
N GLU A 871 -29.59 28.20 4.94
CA GLU A 871 -28.69 27.16 5.48
C GLU A 871 -28.22 27.42 6.91
N VAL A 872 -28.03 28.69 7.31
CA VAL A 872 -27.56 29.06 8.67
C VAL A 872 -28.53 28.63 9.76
N ASP A 873 -29.83 28.58 9.43
CA ASP A 873 -30.92 28.29 10.37
C ASP A 873 -31.30 26.80 10.46
N LEU A 874 -30.86 25.95 9.52
CA LEU A 874 -31.25 24.53 9.43
C LEU A 874 -30.22 23.56 10.05
N ASN A 875 -28.99 24.00 10.30
CA ASN A 875 -27.83 23.13 10.60
C ASN A 875 -27.48 22.93 12.09
N VAL A 876 -28.33 23.36 13.04
CA VAL A 876 -27.96 23.31 14.47
C VAL A 876 -28.45 22.03 15.20
N ASP A 877 -29.37 21.25 14.63
CA ASP A 877 -29.81 19.96 15.22
C ASP A 877 -29.65 18.80 14.23
N VAL A 878 -28.42 18.32 14.10
CA VAL A 878 -28.11 16.99 13.56
C VAL A 878 -27.26 16.23 14.56
N THR A 879 -27.91 15.29 15.25
CA THR A 879 -27.25 14.14 15.85
C THR A 879 -26.51 13.36 14.76
N VAL A 880 -25.21 13.17 14.98
CA VAL A 880 -24.35 12.12 14.39
C VAL A 880 -24.68 11.73 12.94
N SER A 881 -24.14 12.47 11.97
CA SER A 881 -23.67 11.93 10.68
C SER A 881 -23.07 13.07 9.84
N ASP A 882 -21.75 13.21 9.85
CA ASP A 882 -21.04 14.25 9.10
C ASP A 882 -20.54 13.69 7.75
N ASP A 883 -21.35 13.85 6.71
CA ASP A 883 -20.96 13.77 5.30
C ASP A 883 -21.56 15.00 4.60
N ALA A 884 -20.74 15.96 4.15
CA ALA A 884 -21.06 16.83 3.00
C ALA A 884 -19.86 17.71 2.58
N SER A 885 -19.41 17.43 1.36
CA SER A 885 -18.54 18.23 0.50
C SER A 885 -19.23 19.49 -0.03
N THR A 886 -18.47 20.55 -0.31
CA THR A 886 -18.90 21.61 -1.26
C THR A 886 -17.82 21.96 -2.27
N SER A 887 -18.28 22.08 -3.51
CA SER A 887 -17.60 22.28 -4.78
C SER A 887 -17.32 23.75 -5.09
N GLY A 888 -16.18 24.04 -5.73
CA GLY A 888 -15.89 25.32 -6.39
C GLY A 888 -15.77 25.13 -7.90
N SER A 889 -16.52 25.93 -8.65
CA SER A 889 -16.53 26.05 -10.12
C SER A 889 -15.58 27.15 -10.57
N ASP A 890 -14.68 26.84 -11.51
CA ASP A 890 -13.89 27.81 -12.28
C ASP A 890 -14.59 28.11 -13.61
N ASP A 891 -14.75 29.41 -13.92
CA ASP A 891 -15.15 29.93 -15.22
C ASP A 891 -13.93 30.61 -15.87
N SER A 892 -13.45 30.04 -16.98
CA SER A 892 -12.45 30.64 -17.87
C SER A 892 -13.13 31.51 -18.94
N LYS A 893 -12.63 32.73 -19.17
CA LYS A 893 -12.90 33.48 -20.41
C LYS A 893 -11.62 34.01 -21.05
N HIS A 894 -11.48 33.64 -22.32
CA HIS A 894 -10.66 34.26 -23.36
C HIS A 894 -10.88 35.77 -23.47
N LYS A 895 -9.81 36.51 -23.81
CA LYS A 895 -9.81 37.48 -24.91
C LYS A 895 -8.39 37.95 -25.30
N GLU A 896 -8.22 38.09 -26.61
CA GLU A 896 -7.11 38.66 -27.37
C GLU A 896 -6.87 40.15 -27.05
N ASN A 897 -5.62 40.64 -27.15
CA ASN A 897 -5.20 41.60 -28.20
C ASN A 897 -3.76 42.13 -27.99
N ASN A 898 -2.99 42.03 -29.08
CA ASN A 898 -2.07 42.99 -29.72
C ASN A 898 -1.37 44.15 -28.97
N ASN A 899 -0.10 44.32 -29.36
CA ASN A 899 0.69 45.56 -29.52
C ASN A 899 1.10 46.29 -28.22
N THR A 900 2.29 46.88 -28.03
CA THR A 900 3.45 47.28 -28.86
C THR A 900 4.49 47.86 -27.88
N SER A 901 5.79 47.82 -28.23
CA SER A 901 6.88 48.77 -27.85
C SER A 901 7.09 49.04 -26.35
N THR A 902 8.25 48.76 -25.74
CA THR A 902 9.63 49.18 -26.04
C THR A 902 10.56 48.36 -25.15
#